data_AF-A0A380WJF7-F1
#
_entry.id   AF-A0A380WJF7-F1
#
_cell.length_a   1.000
_cell.length_b   1.000
_cell.length_c   1.000
_cell.angle_alpha   90.00
_cell.angle_beta   90.00
_cell.angle_gamma   90.00
#
_symmetry.space_group_name_H-M   'P 1'
#
loop_
_entity.id
_entity.type
_entity.pdbx_description
1 polymer ?
#
loop_
_entity_poly.entity_id
_entity_poly.type
_entity_poly.pdbx_seq_one_letter_code
_entity_poly.pdbx_strand_id
1 'polypeptide(L)'
;MTAHPPTLRHREPAAAQAGTRRGRGWRSFIPSALMGSSLMRNGYALIANSGLSAVLGLAFWFLAARYCSQEAIGLGGAITATIVNLSNAAQLNFGNLLVRFVPTVGGRAARLILFAYATSFIASVIVAVVFLLVVGAFMPKLDVLTESAGVILWFVATVAVWSVFALQDSALSGLRQSIWVPVSKTIYQIVKIAMLIPLALAGLGWEAIALSWTAPVLVFVIAVNLLIFKRLVPSAQAGTGHAHLIDRRAMARFFGWDYIGSVSMMVAWTATPLVVLNFVGAAESASFFVAWTIFTSLYYVGGSMGLSLLAEGASDAGRLRSLAADAAVMSVLPLLGLVVLMLVFAHPIMSVFGAAYATEGASILRVFTLASVVSAVLSIYLSIARTKGWMRSVAAAEFATLVIALGAGAILVRSEGPIGMAHAWLLAMLVVTLGVGALALVTNRRHSIHDWGLAVAASLKTLSAQFLPFGRNKGLLVPDDAELRPLLAKTGSSVSSGWHALRSEHGPEGTEIVYLGDPALDDATWHEPVRSQGTYAVLRSARDPIAAAYLERLIDNLDLLHADARLQELWPMLPTRLNLTRIEGAVDCIETVVSGIDGRVLLRGASERQAGLEVAAKAIATLHGQTAVMRTIDDVWFHEWVERPAAKLAHLGGSTMSAGARRRAIERFVAQQRRYWLGRQVRLGWCHGDLWPQNLNFATGEGHAARLACLLEWGNARSNAPRGFDGCVLAVAMRMMTSTEPLGAVIADLLWASQWGDDERQWLGNGSDGEDDWSDDGTAIRAMVGLVWLHQVSERARRPGQAGVGRLWIASNVDRVLRIVSTDGGAV
;
A
#
# COMPACT_ATOMS: atom_id res chain seq x y z
N MET A 1 40.68 -44.88 37.71
CA MET A 1 40.70 -44.27 36.36
C MET A 1 39.36 -44.64 35.71
N THR A 2 38.44 -43.76 35.34
CA THR A 2 38.43 -42.32 35.07
C THR A 2 36.98 -41.86 35.18
N ALA A 3 36.71 -40.84 36.00
CA ALA A 3 35.38 -40.25 36.17
C ALA A 3 35.10 -39.24 35.04
N HIS A 4 33.91 -39.35 34.43
CA HIS A 4 33.42 -38.43 33.40
C HIS A 4 32.80 -37.16 34.04
N PRO A 5 33.05 -35.96 33.48
CA PRO A 5 32.48 -34.70 33.96
C PRO A 5 31.13 -34.36 33.28
N PRO A 6 30.35 -33.39 33.82
CA PRO A 6 28.93 -33.21 33.51
C PRO A 6 28.67 -32.32 32.29
N THR A 7 27.49 -32.54 31.69
CA THR A 7 26.93 -31.83 30.53
C THR A 7 26.40 -30.43 30.90
N LEU A 8 26.95 -29.39 30.27
CA LEU A 8 26.49 -28.01 30.40
C LEU A 8 25.31 -27.74 29.44
N ARG A 9 24.15 -27.44 30.01
CA ARG A 9 22.99 -26.84 29.32
C ARG A 9 23.31 -25.39 28.95
N HIS A 10 23.22 -25.04 27.67
CA HIS A 10 23.22 -23.65 27.22
C HIS A 10 21.95 -22.94 27.72
N ARG A 11 22.13 -21.95 28.62
CA ARG A 11 21.12 -20.93 28.93
C ARG A 11 21.21 -19.84 27.87
N GLU A 12 20.12 -19.60 27.16
CA GLU A 12 19.91 -18.36 26.39
C GLU A 12 19.83 -17.16 27.35
N PRO A 13 20.38 -15.99 26.99
CA PRO A 13 20.35 -14.82 27.87
C PRO A 13 18.95 -14.20 27.89
N ALA A 14 18.36 -14.17 29.08
CA ALA A 14 17.16 -13.42 29.41
C ALA A 14 17.36 -11.93 29.06
N ALA A 15 16.57 -11.43 28.10
CA ALA A 15 16.47 -10.01 27.82
C ALA A 15 15.74 -9.32 28.99
N ALA A 16 16.50 -8.69 29.88
CA ALA A 16 15.98 -7.84 30.92
C ALA A 16 15.23 -6.65 30.30
N GLN A 17 13.91 -6.65 30.42
CA GLN A 17 13.07 -5.47 30.16
C GLN A 17 13.35 -4.42 31.24
N ALA A 18 14.34 -3.57 30.98
CA ALA A 18 14.55 -2.35 31.75
C ALA A 18 13.47 -1.33 31.34
N GLY A 19 12.51 -1.12 32.25
CA GLY A 19 11.51 -0.06 32.17
C GLY A 19 12.17 1.32 32.06
N THR A 20 12.27 1.82 30.83
CA THR A 20 12.62 3.22 30.60
C THR A 20 11.32 4.02 30.50
N ARG A 21 10.99 4.73 31.58
CA ARG A 21 10.12 5.92 31.53
C ARG A 21 10.78 6.94 30.59
N ARG A 22 10.56 6.78 29.28
CA ARG A 22 10.97 7.74 28.25
C ARG A 22 9.99 8.91 28.28
N GLY A 23 10.54 10.11 28.43
CA GLY A 23 9.81 11.37 28.41
C GLY A 23 8.91 11.50 27.18
N ARG A 24 7.82 12.24 27.37
CA ARG A 24 6.86 12.69 26.34
C ARG A 24 7.59 13.52 25.26
N GLY A 25 8.25 12.84 24.33
CA GLY A 25 8.75 13.41 23.09
C GLY A 25 7.69 13.32 22.00
N TRP A 26 7.89 14.03 20.90
CA TRP A 26 6.96 14.32 19.78
C TRP A 26 6.20 13.12 19.16
N ARG A 27 6.51 11.89 19.57
CA ARG A 27 5.81 10.64 19.21
C ARG A 27 4.35 10.59 19.66
N SER A 28 3.92 11.41 20.63
CA SER A 28 2.50 11.48 21.05
C SER A 28 1.60 12.26 20.09
N PHE A 29 2.16 13.01 19.14
CA PHE A 29 1.40 13.75 18.13
C PHE A 29 1.12 12.94 16.86
N ILE A 30 1.75 11.76 16.71
CA ILE A 30 1.49 10.84 15.60
C ILE A 30 0.62 9.71 16.16
N PRO A 31 -0.66 9.59 15.76
CA PRO A 31 -1.52 8.48 16.17
C PRO A 31 -0.80 7.14 16.02
N SER A 32 -0.74 6.32 17.07
CA SER A 32 -0.11 4.99 17.05
C SER A 32 -0.73 4.05 15.99
N ALA A 33 -1.97 4.30 15.59
CA ALA A 33 -2.64 3.66 14.47
C ALA A 33 -1.94 3.88 13.10
N LEU A 34 -1.22 4.99 12.91
CA LEU A 34 -0.49 5.30 11.68
C LEU A 34 0.80 4.45 11.51
N MET A 35 1.27 3.78 12.56
CA MET A 35 2.49 2.95 12.49
C MET A 35 2.21 1.45 12.36
N GLY A 36 0.94 1.04 12.22
CA GLY A 36 0.54 -0.37 12.17
C GLY A 36 0.90 -1.10 10.87
N SER A 37 1.14 -0.40 9.76
CA SER A 37 1.54 -1.00 8.48
C SER A 37 3.02 -0.72 8.15
N SER A 38 3.71 -1.73 7.61
CA SER A 38 5.10 -1.63 7.10
C SER A 38 5.26 -0.47 6.11
N LEU A 39 4.27 -0.31 5.22
CA LEU A 39 4.20 0.75 4.21
C LEU A 39 4.30 2.14 4.83
N MET A 40 3.53 2.42 5.90
CA MET A 40 3.51 3.73 6.54
C MET A 40 4.78 4.03 7.30
N ARG A 41 5.31 3.04 8.05
CA ARG A 41 6.58 3.20 8.76
C ARG A 41 7.72 3.52 7.81
N ASN A 42 7.80 2.81 6.69
CA ASN A 42 8.83 3.02 5.68
C ASN A 42 8.61 4.32 4.90
N GLY A 43 7.36 4.62 4.50
CA GLY A 43 6.99 5.85 3.81
C GLY A 43 7.31 7.11 4.62
N TYR A 44 6.91 7.17 5.88
CA TYR A 44 7.22 8.31 6.75
C TYR A 44 8.71 8.42 7.09
N ALA A 45 9.44 7.30 7.20
CA ALA A 45 10.89 7.34 7.36
C ALA A 45 11.59 7.95 6.14
N LEU A 46 11.14 7.59 4.92
CA LEU A 46 11.65 8.19 3.69
C LEU A 46 11.29 9.68 3.59
N ILE A 47 10.05 10.06 3.93
CA ILE A 47 9.63 11.47 3.99
C ILE A 47 10.49 12.24 4.98
N ALA A 48 10.75 11.70 6.17
CA ALA A 48 11.59 12.35 7.19
C ALA A 48 13.02 12.56 6.70
N ASN A 49 13.60 11.57 6.00
CA ASN A 49 14.94 11.67 5.41
C ASN A 49 14.99 12.72 4.28
N SER A 50 14.00 12.71 3.38
CA SER A 50 13.85 13.70 2.32
C SER A 50 13.64 15.11 2.90
N GLY A 51 12.83 15.23 3.95
CA GLY A 51 12.56 16.47 4.67
C GLY A 51 13.80 17.03 5.36
N LEU A 52 14.62 16.20 6.01
CA LEU A 52 15.88 16.63 6.60
C LEU A 52 16.84 17.21 5.54
N SER A 53 16.93 16.52 4.39
CA SER A 53 17.76 16.97 3.27
C SER A 53 17.27 18.31 2.69
N ALA A 54 15.95 18.48 2.59
CA ALA A 54 15.32 19.73 2.15
C ALA A 54 15.59 20.89 3.11
N VAL A 55 15.45 20.67 4.43
CA VAL A 55 15.70 21.69 5.46
C VAL A 55 17.16 22.16 5.42
N LEU A 56 18.12 21.22 5.33
CA LEU A 56 19.54 21.58 5.23
C LEU A 56 19.84 22.32 3.91
N GLY A 57 19.22 21.91 2.80
CA GLY A 57 19.32 22.60 1.52
C GLY A 57 18.81 24.05 1.60
N LEU A 58 17.65 24.26 2.22
CA LEU A 58 17.08 25.60 2.42
C LEU A 58 17.92 26.44 3.36
N ALA A 59 18.48 25.87 4.44
CA ALA A 59 19.38 26.57 5.33
C ALA A 59 20.63 27.10 4.60
N PHE A 60 21.21 26.30 3.71
CA PHE A 60 22.32 26.73 2.85
C PHE A 60 21.95 27.95 2.00
N TRP A 61 20.82 27.88 1.29
CA TRP A 61 20.40 28.98 0.40
C TRP A 61 19.94 30.22 1.16
N PHE A 62 19.39 30.06 2.36
CA PHE A 62 19.07 31.17 3.25
C PHE A 62 20.35 31.93 3.65
N LEU A 63 21.40 31.20 4.04
CA LEU A 63 22.69 31.79 4.36
C LEU A 63 23.33 32.42 3.12
N ALA A 64 23.27 31.76 1.97
CA ALA A 64 23.77 32.30 0.70
C ALA A 64 23.08 33.64 0.37
N ALA A 65 21.75 33.71 0.49
CA ALA A 65 21.00 34.95 0.26
C ALA A 65 21.36 36.09 1.22
N ARG A 66 21.91 35.77 2.41
CA ARG A 66 22.32 36.78 3.40
C ARG A 66 23.73 37.31 3.19
N TYR A 67 24.64 36.45 2.71
CA TYR A 67 26.08 36.75 2.61
C TYR A 67 26.59 36.92 1.17
N CYS A 68 25.87 36.44 0.16
CA CYS A 68 26.24 36.54 -1.26
C CYS A 68 25.28 37.47 -2.03
N SER A 69 25.76 38.06 -3.13
CA SER A 69 24.92 38.84 -4.03
C SER A 69 23.98 37.94 -4.85
N GLN A 70 22.89 38.51 -5.38
CA GLN A 70 21.96 37.76 -6.26
C GLN A 70 22.66 37.21 -7.50
N GLU A 71 23.58 37.99 -8.08
CA GLU A 71 24.39 37.56 -9.23
C GLU A 71 25.28 36.36 -8.88
N ALA A 72 25.95 36.38 -7.73
CA ALA A 72 26.75 35.26 -7.25
C ALA A 72 25.89 34.00 -7.05
N ILE A 73 24.67 34.14 -6.51
CA ILE A 73 23.74 33.04 -6.29
C ILE A 73 23.25 32.45 -7.61
N GLY A 74 22.87 33.29 -8.57
CA GLY A 74 22.44 32.85 -9.90
C GLY A 74 23.55 32.14 -10.66
N LEU A 75 24.74 32.73 -10.72
CA LEU A 75 25.89 32.18 -11.42
C LEU A 75 26.44 30.92 -10.74
N GLY A 76 26.68 30.96 -9.43
CA GLY A 76 27.18 29.82 -8.65
C GLY A 76 26.19 28.65 -8.63
N GLY A 77 24.88 28.93 -8.55
CA GLY A 77 23.83 27.93 -8.66
C GLY A 77 23.82 27.23 -10.03
N ALA A 78 24.00 27.99 -11.11
CA ALA A 78 24.06 27.43 -12.45
C ALA A 78 25.35 26.64 -12.73
N ILE A 79 26.50 27.11 -12.25
CA ILE A 79 27.76 26.36 -12.36
C ILE A 79 27.63 25.02 -11.62
N THR A 80 27.06 25.03 -10.42
CA THR A 80 26.77 23.80 -9.66
C THR A 80 25.83 22.87 -10.43
N ALA A 81 24.73 23.40 -10.98
CA ALA A 81 23.81 22.62 -11.81
C ALA A 81 24.50 22.03 -13.05
N THR A 82 25.42 22.77 -13.67
CA THR A 82 26.21 22.32 -14.83
C THR A 82 27.13 21.16 -14.45
N ILE A 83 27.88 21.28 -13.34
CA ILE A 83 28.74 20.21 -12.82
C ILE A 83 27.92 18.92 -12.63
N VAL A 84 26.77 19.03 -11.96
CA VAL A 84 25.88 17.90 -11.69
C VAL A 84 25.35 17.30 -13.00
N ASN A 85 24.92 18.13 -13.96
CA ASN A 85 24.46 17.69 -15.29
C ASN A 85 25.50 16.86 -16.03
N LEU A 86 26.70 17.42 -16.22
CA LEU A 86 27.75 16.79 -17.02
C LEU A 86 28.22 15.49 -16.37
N SER A 87 28.33 15.51 -15.05
CA SER A 87 28.66 14.32 -14.25
C SER A 87 27.61 13.23 -14.40
N ASN A 88 26.33 13.58 -14.34
CA ASN A 88 25.20 12.67 -14.52
C ASN A 88 25.15 12.06 -15.93
N ALA A 89 25.39 12.87 -16.98
CA ALA A 89 25.48 12.39 -18.36
C ALA A 89 26.66 11.40 -18.52
N ALA A 90 27.78 11.64 -17.84
CA ALA A 90 28.97 10.82 -17.88
C ALA A 90 28.92 9.55 -17.01
N GLN A 91 27.86 9.34 -16.20
CA GLN A 91 27.72 8.13 -15.40
C GLN A 91 27.32 6.89 -16.20
N LEU A 92 26.88 7.03 -17.46
CA LEU A 92 26.61 5.92 -18.40
C LEU A 92 25.76 4.77 -17.81
N ASN A 93 24.84 5.10 -16.89
CA ASN A 93 23.99 4.16 -16.13
C ASN A 93 24.71 3.24 -15.13
N PHE A 94 25.98 3.49 -14.80
CA PHE A 94 26.73 2.63 -13.90
C PHE A 94 26.16 2.58 -12.48
N GLY A 95 25.43 3.60 -12.02
CA GLY A 95 24.76 3.57 -10.71
C GLY A 95 23.80 2.38 -10.56
N ASN A 96 22.91 2.19 -11.54
CA ASN A 96 21.97 1.06 -11.56
C ASN A 96 22.69 -0.29 -11.72
N LEU A 97 23.75 -0.32 -12.52
CA LEU A 97 24.60 -1.50 -12.70
C LEU A 97 25.22 -1.94 -11.37
N LEU A 98 25.76 -1.00 -10.59
CA LEU A 98 26.41 -1.31 -9.31
C LEU A 98 25.41 -1.84 -8.28
N VAL A 99 24.25 -1.18 -8.10
CA VAL A 99 23.23 -1.62 -7.13
C VAL A 99 22.78 -3.06 -7.40
N ARG A 100 22.65 -3.45 -8.68
CA ARG A 100 22.14 -4.77 -9.07
C ARG A 100 23.20 -5.86 -9.07
N PHE A 101 24.40 -5.57 -9.56
CA PHE A 101 25.40 -6.61 -9.82
C PHE A 101 26.46 -6.75 -8.73
N VAL A 102 26.75 -5.68 -7.97
CA VAL A 102 27.67 -5.79 -6.81
C VAL A 102 27.22 -6.87 -5.82
N PRO A 103 25.92 -7.03 -5.47
CA PRO A 103 25.47 -8.12 -4.59
C PRO A 103 25.73 -9.54 -5.15
N THR A 104 25.81 -9.69 -6.48
CA THR A 104 25.88 -11.00 -7.17
C THR A 104 27.29 -11.43 -7.54
N VAL A 105 28.23 -10.48 -7.63
CA VAL A 105 29.55 -10.68 -8.25
C VAL A 105 30.64 -11.09 -7.22
N GLY A 106 30.29 -11.16 -5.93
CA GLY A 106 31.12 -11.71 -4.85
C GLY A 106 32.55 -11.14 -4.83
N GLY A 107 33.56 -12.01 -4.91
CA GLY A 107 34.99 -11.70 -4.96
C GLY A 107 35.42 -10.62 -5.99
N ARG A 108 34.63 -10.37 -7.04
CA ARG A 108 34.97 -9.39 -8.08
C ARG A 108 34.31 -8.01 -7.89
N ALA A 109 33.58 -7.80 -6.79
CA ALA A 109 32.89 -6.54 -6.49
C ALA A 109 33.79 -5.30 -6.59
N ALA A 110 35.00 -5.33 -5.98
CA ALA A 110 35.96 -4.22 -6.07
C ALA A 110 36.34 -3.87 -7.51
N ARG A 111 36.56 -4.87 -8.37
CA ARG A 111 36.95 -4.66 -9.77
C ARG A 111 35.82 -4.03 -10.57
N LEU A 112 34.58 -4.44 -10.30
CA LEU A 112 33.39 -3.86 -10.94
C LEU A 112 33.18 -2.39 -10.54
N ILE A 113 33.32 -2.08 -9.25
CA ILE A 113 33.23 -0.70 -8.73
C ILE A 113 34.33 0.16 -9.36
N LEU A 114 35.57 -0.33 -9.38
CA LEU A 114 36.68 0.42 -9.97
C LEU A 114 36.51 0.65 -11.48
N PHE A 115 36.01 -0.36 -12.21
CA PHE A 115 35.71 -0.22 -13.64
C PHE A 115 34.65 0.84 -13.91
N ALA A 116 33.55 0.82 -13.15
CA ALA A 116 32.49 1.81 -13.25
C ALA A 116 33.02 3.23 -12.96
N TYR A 117 33.81 3.38 -11.89
CA TYR A 117 34.40 4.66 -11.52
C TYR A 117 35.38 5.18 -12.57
N ALA A 118 36.32 4.35 -13.04
CA ALA A 118 37.30 4.75 -14.02
C ALA A 118 36.65 5.18 -15.34
N THR A 119 35.66 4.40 -15.81
CA THR A 119 34.94 4.70 -17.05
C THR A 119 34.14 5.99 -16.92
N SER A 120 33.41 6.16 -15.81
CA SER A 120 32.64 7.39 -15.56
C SER A 120 33.53 8.61 -15.36
N PHE A 121 34.69 8.46 -14.72
CA PHE A 121 35.67 9.52 -14.54
C PHE A 121 36.22 9.99 -15.89
N ILE A 122 36.65 9.06 -16.76
CA ILE A 122 37.15 9.38 -18.11
C ILE A 122 36.05 10.04 -18.94
N ALA A 123 34.85 9.47 -18.95
CA ALA A 123 33.71 10.07 -19.64
C ALA A 123 33.40 11.48 -19.15
N SER A 124 33.51 11.72 -17.83
CA SER A 124 33.27 13.04 -17.22
C SER A 124 34.31 14.07 -17.66
N VAL A 125 35.59 13.67 -17.74
CA VAL A 125 36.65 14.53 -18.26
C VAL A 125 36.37 14.89 -19.73
N ILE A 126 36.03 13.91 -20.57
CA ILE A 126 35.72 14.14 -21.98
C ILE A 126 34.53 15.11 -22.13
N VAL A 127 33.42 14.82 -21.43
CA VAL A 127 32.21 15.65 -21.49
C VAL A 127 32.46 17.06 -20.96
N ALA A 128 33.23 17.21 -19.88
CA ALA A 128 33.59 18.51 -19.34
C ALA A 128 34.45 19.33 -20.30
N VAL A 129 35.47 18.71 -20.92
CA VAL A 129 36.31 19.38 -21.92
C VAL A 129 35.50 19.79 -23.14
N VAL A 130 34.66 18.90 -23.67
CA VAL A 130 33.77 19.22 -24.80
C VAL A 130 32.82 20.36 -24.44
N PHE A 131 32.26 20.35 -23.23
CA PHE A 131 31.41 21.44 -22.76
C PHE A 131 32.15 22.78 -22.74
N LEU A 132 33.36 22.83 -22.15
CA LEU A 132 34.15 24.07 -22.09
C LEU A 132 34.54 24.62 -23.47
N LEU A 133 34.70 23.75 -24.49
CA LEU A 133 34.98 24.20 -25.86
C LEU A 133 33.76 24.88 -26.52
N VAL A 134 32.56 24.57 -26.06
CA VAL A 134 31.30 24.98 -26.70
C VAL A 134 30.56 26.03 -25.86
N VAL A 135 30.86 26.14 -24.56
CA VAL A 135 30.11 26.96 -23.60
C VAL A 135 30.06 28.43 -23.99
N GLY A 136 31.19 29.03 -24.41
CA GLY A 136 31.24 30.46 -24.76
C GLY A 136 30.32 30.83 -25.94
N ALA A 137 30.07 29.88 -26.86
CA ALA A 137 29.21 30.12 -28.03
C ALA A 137 27.70 30.00 -27.72
N PHE A 138 27.32 29.14 -26.76
CA PHE A 138 25.91 28.82 -26.49
C PHE A 138 25.39 29.41 -25.16
N MET A 139 26.29 29.64 -24.20
CA MET A 139 25.99 30.14 -22.86
C MET A 139 27.02 31.20 -22.43
N PRO A 140 27.01 32.41 -23.02
CA PRO A 140 28.03 33.44 -22.77
C PRO A 140 28.20 33.83 -21.30
N LYS A 141 27.15 33.65 -20.47
CA LYS A 141 27.20 33.93 -19.03
C LYS A 141 28.03 32.92 -18.22
N LEU A 142 28.40 31.78 -18.83
CA LEU A 142 29.28 30.77 -18.22
C LEU A 142 30.71 30.84 -18.76
N ASP A 143 31.05 31.86 -19.56
CA ASP A 143 32.41 32.08 -20.09
C ASP A 143 33.43 32.36 -18.98
N VAL A 144 32.96 32.73 -17.78
CA VAL A 144 33.75 32.78 -16.53
C VAL A 144 34.51 31.47 -16.26
N LEU A 145 34.00 30.33 -16.75
CA LEU A 145 34.65 29.02 -16.60
C LEU A 145 35.92 28.88 -17.45
N THR A 146 36.10 29.72 -18.47
CA THR A 146 37.24 29.71 -19.40
C THR A 146 38.22 30.87 -19.19
N GLU A 147 37.96 31.76 -18.21
CA GLU A 147 38.80 32.95 -17.95
C GLU A 147 40.22 32.63 -17.46
N SER A 148 40.41 31.49 -16.78
CA SER A 148 41.73 31.09 -16.30
C SER A 148 41.96 29.58 -16.36
N ALA A 149 43.22 29.18 -16.59
CA ALA A 149 43.62 27.79 -16.56
C ALA A 149 43.29 27.10 -15.20
N GLY A 150 43.33 27.87 -14.11
CA GLY A 150 42.95 27.39 -12.78
C GLY A 150 41.48 27.01 -12.68
N VAL A 151 40.58 27.85 -13.20
CA VAL A 151 39.12 27.58 -13.20
C VAL A 151 38.78 26.43 -14.14
N ILE A 152 39.41 26.35 -15.32
CA ILE A 152 39.27 25.22 -16.25
C ILE A 152 39.65 23.91 -15.57
N LEU A 153 40.82 23.86 -14.93
CA LEU A 153 41.30 22.66 -14.24
C LEU A 153 40.39 22.29 -13.07
N TRP A 154 39.97 23.26 -12.27
CA TRP A 154 39.03 23.05 -11.17
C TRP A 154 37.69 22.49 -11.68
N PHE A 155 37.13 23.04 -12.75
CA PHE A 155 35.85 22.62 -13.30
C PHE A 155 35.91 21.17 -13.82
N VAL A 156 36.92 20.84 -14.63
CA VAL A 156 37.12 19.48 -15.16
C VAL A 156 37.34 18.48 -14.03
N ALA A 157 38.22 18.79 -13.07
CA ALA A 157 38.48 17.94 -11.92
C ALA A 157 37.21 17.73 -11.09
N THR A 158 36.44 18.79 -10.88
CA THR A 158 35.20 18.74 -10.10
C THR A 158 34.15 17.86 -10.77
N VAL A 159 33.91 17.99 -12.08
CA VAL A 159 32.94 17.16 -12.81
C VAL A 159 33.31 15.68 -12.70
N ALA A 160 34.59 15.37 -12.83
CA ALA A 160 35.12 14.01 -12.71
C ALA A 160 34.98 13.45 -11.28
N VAL A 161 35.37 14.22 -10.25
CA VAL A 161 35.24 13.82 -8.85
C VAL A 161 33.77 13.69 -8.43
N TRP A 162 32.90 14.57 -8.90
CA TRP A 162 31.46 14.50 -8.65
C TRP A 162 30.84 13.21 -9.22
N SER A 163 31.35 12.71 -10.35
CA SER A 163 30.85 11.45 -10.94
C SER A 163 31.12 10.25 -10.04
N VAL A 164 32.32 10.21 -9.46
CA VAL A 164 32.70 9.18 -8.47
C VAL A 164 31.90 9.34 -7.19
N PHE A 165 31.70 10.59 -6.73
CA PHE A 165 30.87 10.90 -5.56
C PHE A 165 29.43 10.41 -5.73
N ALA A 166 28.84 10.55 -6.92
CA ALA A 166 27.50 10.03 -7.20
C ALA A 166 27.47 8.49 -7.24
N LEU A 167 28.46 7.86 -7.88
CA LEU A 167 28.51 6.39 -8.02
C LEU A 167 28.81 5.66 -6.70
N GLN A 168 29.45 6.31 -5.72
CA GLN A 168 29.75 5.68 -4.44
C GLN A 168 28.48 5.34 -3.64
N ASP A 169 27.41 6.13 -3.77
CA ASP A 169 26.12 5.84 -3.16
C ASP A 169 25.59 4.50 -3.69
N SER A 170 25.67 4.31 -5.02
CA SER A 170 25.30 3.07 -5.67
C SER A 170 26.18 1.89 -5.26
N ALA A 171 27.48 2.12 -5.07
CA ALA A 171 28.40 1.10 -4.57
C ALA A 171 28.07 0.67 -3.13
N LEU A 172 27.82 1.62 -2.22
CA LEU A 172 27.40 1.35 -0.84
C LEU A 172 26.07 0.59 -0.79
N SER A 173 25.09 0.99 -1.60
CA SER A 173 23.82 0.28 -1.72
C SER A 173 24.00 -1.14 -2.27
N GLY A 174 24.83 -1.32 -3.30
CA GLY A 174 25.17 -2.64 -3.85
C GLY A 174 25.91 -3.55 -2.84
N LEU A 175 26.70 -2.98 -1.93
CA LEU A 175 27.33 -3.70 -0.82
C LEU A 175 26.39 -3.97 0.37
N ARG A 176 25.09 -3.66 0.24
CA ARG A 176 24.08 -3.75 1.31
C ARG A 176 24.38 -2.88 2.53
N GLN A 177 25.09 -1.77 2.32
CA GLN A 177 25.54 -0.82 3.35
C GLN A 177 24.82 0.53 3.20
N SER A 178 23.54 0.51 2.81
CA SER A 178 22.73 1.70 2.53
C SER A 178 22.57 2.66 3.72
N ILE A 179 22.87 2.24 4.95
CA ILE A 179 22.88 3.10 6.14
C ILE A 179 23.92 4.23 6.02
N TRP A 180 25.03 4.00 5.32
CA TRP A 180 26.09 5.00 5.14
C TRP A 180 25.71 6.12 4.17
N VAL A 181 24.73 5.90 3.28
CA VAL A 181 24.27 6.89 2.30
C VAL A 181 23.64 8.12 2.97
N PRO A 182 22.61 8.00 3.84
CA PRO A 182 22.04 9.17 4.52
C PRO A 182 23.02 9.83 5.50
N VAL A 183 23.90 9.04 6.15
CA VAL A 183 24.93 9.58 7.05
C VAL A 183 25.91 10.46 6.28
N SER A 184 26.51 9.96 5.20
CA SER A 184 27.45 10.73 4.39
C SER A 184 26.81 11.98 3.78
N LYS A 185 25.57 11.89 3.28
CA LYS A 185 24.83 13.05 2.76
C LYS A 185 24.56 14.11 3.81
N THR A 186 24.20 13.72 5.03
CA THR A 186 23.93 14.66 6.12
C THR A 186 25.21 15.39 6.53
N ILE A 187 26.31 14.67 6.70
CA ILE A 187 27.60 15.28 7.05
C ILE A 187 28.07 16.20 5.92
N TYR A 188 27.94 15.78 4.65
CA TYR A 188 28.26 16.61 3.48
C TYR A 188 27.49 17.93 3.49
N GLN A 189 26.17 17.90 3.72
CA GLN A 189 25.35 19.12 3.77
C GLN A 189 25.77 20.06 4.90
N ILE A 190 26.09 19.52 6.08
CA ILE A 190 26.56 20.32 7.23
C ILE A 190 27.92 20.97 6.92
N VAL A 191 28.87 20.22 6.37
CA VAL A 191 30.20 20.74 5.99
C VAL A 191 30.07 21.81 4.91
N LYS A 192 29.22 21.59 3.90
CA LYS A 192 28.91 22.56 2.85
C LYS A 192 28.39 23.88 3.42
N ILE A 193 27.45 23.84 4.36
CA ILE A 193 26.93 25.03 5.05
C ILE A 193 28.04 25.73 5.86
N ALA A 194 28.82 24.96 6.62
CA ALA A 194 29.90 25.49 7.45
C ALA A 194 31.00 26.16 6.62
N MET A 195 31.27 25.67 5.41
CA MET A 195 32.25 26.27 4.48
C MET A 195 31.73 27.52 3.78
N LEU A 196 30.43 27.65 3.52
CA LEU A 196 29.88 28.80 2.81
C LEU A 196 30.15 30.12 3.54
N ILE A 197 29.95 30.16 4.85
CA ILE A 197 30.06 31.38 5.66
C ILE A 197 31.47 32.00 5.58
N PRO A 198 32.56 31.30 5.91
CA PRO A 198 33.91 31.89 5.83
C PRO A 198 34.31 32.25 4.40
N LEU A 199 33.89 31.48 3.39
CA LEU A 199 34.18 31.79 1.99
C LEU A 199 33.47 33.06 1.52
N ALA A 200 32.20 33.24 1.90
CA ALA A 200 31.44 34.45 1.59
C ALA A 200 32.00 35.67 2.33
N LEU A 201 32.39 35.51 3.60
CA LEU A 201 33.04 36.58 4.39
C LEU A 201 34.43 36.97 3.86
N ALA A 202 35.12 36.07 3.15
CA ALA A 202 36.37 36.37 2.47
C ALA A 202 36.20 37.23 1.19
N GLY A 203 34.97 37.60 0.84
CA GLY A 203 34.68 38.44 -0.32
C GLY A 203 34.61 37.70 -1.66
N LEU A 204 34.58 36.36 -1.63
CA LEU A 204 34.37 35.54 -2.82
C LEU A 204 32.92 35.67 -3.31
N GLY A 205 32.73 35.76 -4.63
CA GLY A 205 31.43 35.90 -5.26
C GLY A 205 30.77 34.55 -5.51
N TRP A 206 30.65 34.17 -6.78
CA TRP A 206 30.11 32.87 -7.18
C TRP A 206 31.02 31.71 -6.73
N GLU A 207 32.31 31.98 -6.55
CA GLU A 207 33.33 31.03 -6.09
C GLU A 207 33.04 30.53 -4.68
N ALA A 208 32.46 31.35 -3.80
CA ALA A 208 32.07 30.92 -2.45
C ALA A 208 31.06 29.77 -2.49
N ILE A 209 30.07 29.90 -3.39
CA ILE A 209 29.03 28.90 -3.59
C ILE A 209 29.62 27.67 -4.27
N ALA A 210 30.41 27.86 -5.33
CA ALA A 210 31.03 26.76 -6.05
C ALA A 210 31.98 25.95 -5.16
N LEU A 211 32.91 26.60 -4.46
CA LEU A 211 33.89 25.93 -3.59
C LEU A 211 33.24 25.26 -2.37
N SER A 212 32.22 25.88 -1.77
CA SER A 212 31.50 25.25 -0.65
C SER A 212 30.84 23.94 -1.06
N TRP A 213 30.36 23.83 -2.31
CA TRP A 213 29.82 22.58 -2.87
C TRP A 213 30.92 21.59 -3.24
N THR A 214 32.02 22.02 -3.84
CA THR A 214 32.97 21.10 -4.49
C THR A 214 34.10 20.64 -3.60
N ALA A 215 34.59 21.50 -2.69
CA ALA A 215 35.73 21.17 -1.83
C ALA A 215 35.43 19.99 -0.85
N PRO A 216 34.25 19.91 -0.20
CA PRO A 216 33.92 18.75 0.63
C PRO A 216 33.88 17.44 -0.15
N VAL A 217 33.43 17.48 -1.41
CA VAL A 217 33.25 16.28 -2.25
C VAL A 217 34.55 15.50 -2.37
N LEU A 218 35.67 16.17 -2.59
CA LEU A 218 36.98 15.52 -2.70
C LEU A 218 37.34 14.73 -1.44
N VAL A 219 37.15 15.36 -0.27
CA VAL A 219 37.42 14.74 1.04
C VAL A 219 36.49 13.54 1.26
N PHE A 220 35.20 13.70 0.94
CA PHE A 220 34.21 12.63 1.07
C PHE A 220 34.47 11.45 0.14
N VAL A 221 34.80 11.69 -1.13
CA VAL A 221 35.15 10.64 -2.09
C VAL A 221 36.33 9.84 -1.56
N ILE A 222 37.37 10.48 -1.02
CA ILE A 222 38.52 9.76 -0.44
C ILE A 222 38.08 8.96 0.79
N ALA A 223 37.40 9.59 1.75
CA ALA A 223 37.01 8.95 3.01
C ALA A 223 36.07 7.75 2.81
N VAL A 224 35.04 7.91 1.98
CA VAL A 224 34.06 6.85 1.68
C VAL A 224 34.70 5.74 0.87
N ASN A 225 35.57 6.03 -0.10
CA ASN A 225 36.24 4.98 -0.85
C ASN A 225 37.28 4.22 -0.01
N LEU A 226 37.95 4.87 0.94
CA LEU A 226 38.76 4.16 1.93
C LEU A 226 37.90 3.19 2.75
N LEU A 227 36.71 3.60 3.20
CA LEU A 227 35.76 2.71 3.88
C LEU A 227 35.32 1.54 2.99
N ILE A 228 34.93 1.83 1.74
CA ILE A 228 34.48 0.83 0.77
C ILE A 228 35.58 -0.22 0.53
N PHE A 229 36.77 0.20 0.10
CA PHE A 229 37.82 -0.72 -0.34
C PHE A 229 38.58 -1.37 0.81
N LYS A 230 38.77 -0.70 1.96
CA LYS A 230 39.51 -1.29 3.09
C LYS A 230 38.66 -2.14 4.03
N ARG A 231 37.35 -1.86 4.14
CA ARG A 231 36.50 -2.52 5.15
C ARG A 231 35.29 -3.23 4.56
N LEU A 232 34.52 -2.57 3.70
CA LEU A 232 33.22 -3.09 3.25
C LEU A 232 33.35 -4.17 2.18
N VAL A 233 34.23 -3.99 1.20
CA VAL A 233 34.46 -4.99 0.15
C VAL A 233 35.06 -6.28 0.74
N PRO A 234 36.14 -6.24 1.56
CA PRO A 234 36.67 -7.47 2.17
C PRO A 234 35.64 -8.22 3.02
N SER A 235 34.82 -7.50 3.80
CA SER A 235 33.77 -8.10 4.62
C SER A 235 32.65 -8.74 3.78
N ALA A 236 32.31 -8.17 2.62
CA ALA A 236 31.30 -8.74 1.73
C ALA A 236 31.80 -9.99 0.99
N GLN A 237 33.11 -10.06 0.71
CA GLN A 237 33.75 -11.21 0.06
C GLN A 237 33.83 -12.43 0.97
N ALA A 238 33.96 -12.24 2.29
CA ALA A 238 34.04 -13.32 3.27
C ALA A 238 32.73 -14.12 3.45
N GLY A 239 31.59 -13.60 2.98
CA GLY A 239 30.26 -14.17 3.24
C GLY A 239 29.52 -14.81 2.05
N THR A 240 30.13 -14.96 0.87
CA THR A 240 29.42 -15.40 -0.34
C THR A 240 29.99 -16.68 -0.98
N GLY A 241 29.19 -17.75 -0.97
CA GLY A 241 29.34 -18.92 -1.84
C GLY A 241 28.23 -18.90 -2.90
N HIS A 242 28.59 -19.17 -4.16
CA HIS A 242 27.74 -19.24 -5.37
C HIS A 242 27.55 -17.94 -6.16
N ALA A 243 28.36 -17.79 -7.21
CA ALA A 243 28.15 -16.81 -8.27
C ALA A 243 27.13 -17.36 -9.29
N HIS A 244 25.93 -16.78 -9.35
CA HIS A 244 25.00 -17.08 -10.45
C HIS A 244 25.45 -16.38 -11.73
N LEU A 245 25.46 -17.13 -12.84
CA LEU A 245 25.75 -16.61 -14.17
C LEU A 245 24.58 -15.70 -14.62
N ILE A 246 24.90 -14.43 -14.87
CA ILE A 246 23.94 -13.40 -15.29
C ILE A 246 23.58 -13.61 -16.77
N ASP A 247 22.29 -13.74 -17.09
CA ASP A 247 21.80 -13.74 -18.47
C ASP A 247 21.90 -12.35 -19.11
N ARG A 248 22.79 -12.23 -20.10
CA ARG A 248 23.07 -10.99 -20.85
C ARG A 248 21.88 -10.49 -21.68
N ARG A 249 20.96 -11.37 -22.10
CA ARG A 249 19.78 -10.97 -22.92
C ARG A 249 18.66 -10.40 -22.05
N ALA A 250 18.44 -10.95 -20.86
CA ALA A 250 17.57 -10.36 -19.85
C ALA A 250 18.09 -8.97 -19.40
N MET A 251 19.42 -8.81 -19.35
CA MET A 251 20.11 -7.55 -19.06
C MET A 251 19.85 -6.48 -20.14
N ALA A 252 19.98 -6.79 -21.43
CA ALA A 252 19.77 -5.75 -22.46
C ALA A 252 18.31 -5.27 -22.57
N ARG A 253 17.32 -6.16 -22.40
CA ARG A 253 15.89 -5.85 -22.62
C ARG A 253 15.24 -5.03 -21.49
N PHE A 254 15.74 -5.17 -20.25
CA PHE A 254 15.26 -4.41 -19.09
C PHE A 254 15.85 -2.99 -19.02
N PHE A 255 17.06 -2.79 -19.56
CA PHE A 255 17.81 -1.54 -19.41
C PHE A 255 17.40 -0.43 -20.38
N GLY A 256 16.76 -0.72 -21.52
CA GLY A 256 16.48 0.33 -22.52
C GLY A 256 15.48 1.39 -22.05
N TRP A 257 14.27 0.99 -21.70
CA TRP A 257 13.15 1.93 -21.49
C TRP A 257 13.22 2.70 -20.17
N ASP A 258 13.47 2.01 -19.05
CA ASP A 258 13.55 2.66 -17.74
C ASP A 258 14.75 3.61 -17.64
N TYR A 259 15.85 3.29 -18.33
CA TYR A 259 16.99 4.19 -18.45
C TYR A 259 16.65 5.45 -19.24
N ILE A 260 15.96 5.32 -20.38
CA ILE A 260 15.52 6.48 -21.17
C ILE A 260 14.67 7.41 -20.29
N GLY A 261 13.68 6.87 -19.57
CA GLY A 261 12.83 7.66 -18.68
C GLY A 261 13.64 8.36 -17.57
N SER A 262 14.47 7.61 -16.85
CA SER A 262 15.29 8.13 -15.75
C SER A 262 16.26 9.22 -16.21
N VAL A 263 16.95 9.01 -17.34
CA VAL A 263 17.86 10.01 -17.92
C VAL A 263 17.08 11.24 -18.39
N SER A 264 15.89 11.05 -18.96
CA SER A 264 15.06 12.17 -19.42
C SER A 264 14.68 13.09 -18.27
N MET A 265 14.18 12.52 -17.16
CA MET A 265 13.86 13.30 -15.97
C MET A 265 15.09 13.93 -15.34
N MET A 266 16.21 13.20 -15.29
CA MET A 266 17.47 13.73 -14.81
C MET A 266 17.87 14.99 -15.57
N VAL A 267 17.91 14.93 -16.90
CA VAL A 267 18.20 16.09 -17.77
C VAL A 267 17.19 17.21 -17.55
N ALA A 268 15.89 16.90 -17.43
CA ALA A 268 14.87 17.92 -17.19
C ALA A 268 15.15 18.71 -15.91
N TRP A 269 15.41 18.00 -14.80
CA TRP A 269 15.68 18.62 -13.49
C TRP A 269 16.91 19.51 -13.50
N THR A 270 17.99 19.04 -14.14
CA THR A 270 19.28 19.70 -14.05
C THR A 270 19.46 20.77 -15.13
N ALA A 271 18.83 20.65 -16.31
CA ALA A 271 18.89 21.66 -17.37
C ALA A 271 17.99 22.87 -17.10
N THR A 272 16.91 22.70 -16.32
CA THR A 272 15.91 23.75 -16.08
C THR A 272 16.52 25.07 -15.55
N PRO A 273 17.35 25.08 -14.48
CA PRO A 273 17.97 26.30 -13.99
C PRO A 273 18.92 26.96 -15.02
N LEU A 274 19.57 26.16 -15.87
CA LEU A 274 20.49 26.66 -16.91
C LEU A 274 19.74 27.40 -18.01
N VAL A 275 18.57 26.88 -18.41
CA VAL A 275 17.71 27.53 -19.39
C VAL A 275 17.26 28.90 -18.88
N VAL A 276 16.85 29.00 -17.61
CA VAL A 276 16.44 30.27 -17.00
C VAL A 276 17.61 31.25 -16.90
N LEU A 277 18.78 30.79 -16.42
CA LEU A 277 19.98 31.64 -16.34
C LEU A 277 20.33 32.23 -17.72
N ASN A 278 20.34 31.39 -18.75
CA ASN A 278 20.78 31.82 -20.08
C ASN A 278 19.89 32.94 -20.62
N PHE A 279 18.57 32.76 -20.55
CA PHE A 279 17.62 33.71 -21.12
C PHE A 279 17.44 34.99 -20.30
N VAL A 280 17.46 34.91 -18.97
CA VAL A 280 17.07 36.04 -18.11
C VAL A 280 18.27 36.69 -17.40
N GLY A 281 19.34 35.93 -17.11
CA GLY A 281 20.53 36.44 -16.43
C GLY A 281 20.62 36.09 -14.96
N ALA A 282 21.81 36.29 -14.39
CA ALA A 282 22.19 35.75 -13.09
C ALA A 282 21.35 36.34 -11.96
N ALA A 283 21.19 37.67 -11.90
CA ALA A 283 20.42 38.33 -10.85
C ALA A 283 18.94 37.87 -10.82
N GLU A 284 18.25 37.92 -11.96
CA GLU A 284 16.83 37.51 -12.06
C GLU A 284 16.63 36.00 -11.87
N SER A 285 17.64 35.17 -12.20
CA SER A 285 17.58 33.72 -11.97
C SER A 285 17.68 33.32 -10.49
N ALA A 286 18.15 34.19 -9.61
CA ALA A 286 18.34 33.86 -8.19
C ALA A 286 17.00 33.56 -7.49
N SER A 287 15.97 34.38 -7.74
CA SER A 287 14.61 34.18 -7.22
C SER A 287 14.00 32.87 -7.70
N PHE A 288 14.23 32.53 -8.96
CA PHE A 288 13.82 31.25 -9.54
C PHE A 288 14.53 30.06 -8.88
N PHE A 289 15.84 30.15 -8.67
CA PHE A 289 16.64 29.05 -8.12
C PHE A 289 16.18 28.65 -6.71
N VAL A 290 15.85 29.64 -5.87
CA VAL A 290 15.30 29.40 -4.52
C VAL A 290 13.94 28.70 -4.61
N ALA A 291 13.02 29.22 -5.44
CA ALA A 291 11.70 28.62 -5.64
C ALA A 291 11.79 27.20 -6.22
N TRP A 292 12.71 26.97 -7.16
CA TRP A 292 13.01 25.66 -7.75
C TRP A 292 13.52 24.65 -6.72
N THR A 293 14.38 25.09 -5.80
CA THR A 293 14.89 24.23 -4.73
C THR A 293 13.77 23.81 -3.77
N ILE A 294 12.86 24.74 -3.44
CA ILE A 294 11.67 24.42 -2.64
C ILE A 294 10.78 23.42 -3.39
N PHE A 295 10.51 23.66 -4.68
CA PHE A 295 9.71 22.79 -5.54
C PHE A 295 10.25 21.36 -5.62
N THR A 296 11.53 21.21 -5.96
CA THR A 296 12.17 19.89 -6.08
C THR A 296 12.12 19.12 -4.75
N SER A 297 12.23 19.81 -3.62
CA SER A 297 12.07 19.22 -2.29
C SER A 297 10.66 18.65 -2.08
N LEU A 298 9.61 19.39 -2.45
CA LEU A 298 8.23 18.92 -2.39
C LEU A 298 7.99 17.73 -3.32
N TYR A 299 8.55 17.78 -4.53
CA TYR A 299 8.48 16.70 -5.51
C TYR A 299 9.04 15.39 -4.93
N TYR A 300 10.22 15.42 -4.29
CA TYR A 300 10.81 14.23 -3.69
C TYR A 300 10.02 13.70 -2.49
N VAL A 301 9.39 14.57 -1.70
CA VAL A 301 8.47 14.15 -0.63
C VAL A 301 7.28 13.39 -1.24
N GLY A 302 6.68 13.91 -2.31
CA GLY A 302 5.61 13.22 -3.04
C GLY A 302 6.04 11.88 -3.64
N GLY A 303 7.26 11.80 -4.18
CA GLY A 303 7.83 10.56 -4.74
C GLY A 303 8.23 9.50 -3.70
N SER A 304 8.53 9.91 -2.46
CA SER A 304 9.00 9.00 -1.39
C SER A 304 7.97 7.93 -1.01
N MET A 305 6.67 8.26 -1.06
CA MET A 305 5.60 7.27 -0.84
C MET A 305 5.42 6.31 -2.03
N GLY A 306 5.66 6.77 -3.26
CA GLY A 306 5.63 5.93 -4.45
C GLY A 306 6.69 4.82 -4.43
N LEU A 307 7.82 5.04 -3.74
CA LEU A 307 8.88 4.05 -3.55
C LEU A 307 8.49 2.97 -2.53
N SER A 308 7.82 3.35 -1.44
CA SER A 308 7.27 2.38 -0.48
C SER A 308 6.16 1.54 -1.09
N LEU A 309 5.32 2.14 -1.95
CA LEU A 309 4.30 1.42 -2.72
C LEU A 309 4.92 0.37 -3.67
N LEU A 310 6.04 0.70 -4.32
CA LEU A 310 6.78 -0.22 -5.17
C LEU A 310 7.35 -1.41 -4.37
N ALA A 311 7.91 -1.14 -3.19
CA ALA A 311 8.48 -2.17 -2.33
C ALA A 311 7.43 -3.17 -1.82
N GLU A 312 6.28 -2.67 -1.37
CA GLU A 312 5.20 -3.51 -0.82
C GLU A 312 4.35 -4.16 -1.93
N GLY A 313 4.12 -3.45 -3.04
CA GLY A 313 3.37 -3.94 -4.19
C GLY A 313 4.10 -5.01 -5.02
N ALA A 314 5.43 -5.07 -4.92
CA ALA A 314 6.23 -6.15 -5.52
C ALA A 314 6.14 -7.46 -4.73
N SER A 315 5.86 -7.40 -3.43
CA SER A 315 5.66 -8.58 -2.57
C SER A 315 4.23 -9.11 -2.55
N ASP A 316 3.22 -8.25 -2.83
CA ASP A 316 1.80 -8.64 -2.74
C ASP A 316 0.95 -7.96 -3.85
N ALA A 317 0.97 -8.56 -5.04
CA ALA A 317 0.28 -8.04 -6.22
C ALA A 317 -1.25 -7.94 -6.05
N GLY A 318 -1.84 -8.76 -5.16
CA GLY A 318 -3.28 -8.78 -4.87
C GLY A 318 -3.79 -7.55 -4.12
N ARG A 319 -2.91 -6.85 -3.40
CA ARG A 319 -3.24 -5.63 -2.62
C ARG A 319 -2.84 -4.34 -3.31
N LEU A 320 -2.27 -4.40 -4.51
CA LEU A 320 -1.67 -3.23 -5.17
C LEU A 320 -2.63 -2.04 -5.30
N ARG A 321 -3.93 -2.30 -5.48
CA ARG A 321 -4.94 -1.26 -5.65
C ARG A 321 -5.30 -0.55 -4.34
N SER A 322 -5.52 -1.28 -3.25
CA SER A 322 -5.77 -0.67 -1.94
C SER A 322 -4.50 0.02 -1.42
N LEU A 323 -3.33 -0.60 -1.59
CA LEU A 323 -2.04 0.01 -1.27
C LEU A 323 -1.81 1.29 -2.07
N ALA A 324 -2.17 1.33 -3.36
CA ALA A 324 -2.05 2.52 -4.18
C ALA A 324 -3.04 3.61 -3.77
N ALA A 325 -4.27 3.26 -3.40
CA ALA A 325 -5.26 4.21 -2.89
C ALA A 325 -4.85 4.78 -1.52
N ASP A 326 -4.33 3.94 -0.61
CA ASP A 326 -3.82 4.35 0.68
C ASP A 326 -2.56 5.21 0.53
N ALA A 327 -1.62 4.81 -0.34
CA ALA A 327 -0.46 5.62 -0.68
C ALA A 327 -0.86 6.96 -1.32
N ALA A 328 -1.87 6.98 -2.18
CA ALA A 328 -2.38 8.20 -2.80
C ALA A 328 -2.99 9.14 -1.76
N VAL A 329 -3.91 8.65 -0.91
CA VAL A 329 -4.54 9.49 0.11
C VAL A 329 -3.52 9.96 1.14
N MET A 330 -2.58 9.09 1.56
CA MET A 330 -1.61 9.43 2.60
C MET A 330 -0.39 10.22 2.11
N SER A 331 -0.11 10.24 0.80
CA SER A 331 0.90 11.15 0.21
C SER A 331 0.29 12.48 -0.17
N VAL A 332 -0.90 12.47 -0.80
CA VAL A 332 -1.53 13.68 -1.35
C VAL A 332 -2.15 14.53 -0.26
N LEU A 333 -2.76 13.97 0.79
CA LEU A 333 -3.46 14.78 1.80
C LEU A 333 -2.50 15.64 2.66
N PRO A 334 -1.39 15.12 3.21
CA PRO A 334 -0.40 15.96 3.90
C PRO A 334 0.27 16.95 2.95
N LEU A 335 0.53 16.54 1.70
CA LEU A 335 1.07 17.42 0.67
C LEU A 335 0.09 18.56 0.35
N LEU A 336 -1.22 18.30 0.31
CA LEU A 336 -2.25 19.31 0.05
C LEU A 336 -2.28 20.36 1.16
N GLY A 337 -2.16 19.93 2.43
CA GLY A 337 -2.04 20.86 3.55
C GLY A 337 -0.79 21.73 3.47
N LEU A 338 0.35 21.12 3.13
CA LEU A 338 1.61 21.84 2.92
C LEU A 338 1.55 22.80 1.71
N VAL A 339 0.85 22.40 0.65
CA VAL A 339 0.60 23.22 -0.55
C VAL A 339 -0.27 24.42 -0.22
N VAL A 340 -1.37 24.24 0.51
CA VAL A 340 -2.22 25.36 0.95
C VAL A 340 -1.40 26.34 1.79
N LEU A 341 -0.59 25.82 2.73
CA LEU A 341 0.33 26.64 3.52
C LEU A 341 1.29 27.42 2.62
N MET A 342 1.94 26.76 1.66
CA MET A 342 2.89 27.40 0.75
C MET A 342 2.24 28.41 -0.19
N LEU A 343 1.01 28.19 -0.65
CA LEU A 343 0.28 29.14 -1.49
C LEU A 343 -0.04 30.43 -0.73
N VAL A 344 -0.50 30.30 0.51
CA VAL A 344 -0.85 31.43 1.40
C VAL A 344 0.41 32.16 1.85
N PHE A 345 1.42 31.42 2.31
CA PHE A 345 2.64 31.97 2.90
C PHE A 345 3.79 32.13 1.90
N ALA A 346 3.55 32.03 0.58
CA ALA A 346 4.61 32.14 -0.43
C ALA A 346 5.43 33.44 -0.28
N HIS A 347 4.75 34.57 -0.09
CA HIS A 347 5.44 35.85 0.07
C HIS A 347 6.22 35.93 1.39
N PRO A 348 5.64 35.61 2.58
CA PRO A 348 6.39 35.46 3.81
C PRO A 348 7.60 34.52 3.71
N ILE A 349 7.44 33.34 3.11
CA ILE A 349 8.53 32.36 2.93
C ILE A 349 9.66 32.96 2.10
N MET A 350 9.33 33.60 0.97
CA MET A 350 10.34 34.22 0.11
C MET A 350 10.98 35.46 0.75
N SER A 351 10.25 36.19 1.60
CA SER A 351 10.78 37.38 2.30
C SER A 351 11.91 37.06 3.27
N VAL A 352 11.98 35.82 3.78
CA VAL A 352 13.09 35.33 4.61
C VAL A 352 14.42 35.39 3.85
N PHE A 353 14.41 35.22 2.52
CA PHE A 353 15.59 35.32 1.67
C PHE A 353 15.91 36.77 1.26
N GLY A 354 14.99 37.71 1.49
CA GLY A 354 15.14 39.14 1.20
C GLY A 354 13.95 39.73 0.44
N ALA A 355 13.82 41.06 0.44
CA ALA A 355 12.68 41.76 -0.17
C ALA A 355 12.58 41.52 -1.69
N ALA A 356 13.71 41.49 -2.40
CA ALA A 356 13.76 41.24 -3.84
C ALA A 356 13.35 39.80 -4.22
N TYR A 357 13.55 38.82 -3.32
CA TYR A 357 13.07 37.45 -3.52
C TYR A 357 11.55 37.35 -3.33
N ALA A 358 10.97 38.19 -2.46
CA ALA A 358 9.55 38.16 -2.12
C ALA A 358 8.64 38.71 -3.23
N THR A 359 9.13 39.67 -4.01
CA THR A 359 8.38 40.29 -5.11
C THR A 359 8.26 39.36 -6.32
N GLU A 360 9.38 38.78 -6.76
CA GLU A 360 9.42 37.94 -7.96
C GLU A 360 9.24 36.46 -7.65
N GLY A 361 9.91 35.96 -6.61
CA GLY A 361 9.93 34.53 -6.29
C GLY A 361 8.64 33.99 -5.69
N ALA A 362 7.80 34.84 -5.08
CA ALA A 362 6.53 34.39 -4.48
C ALA A 362 5.54 33.85 -5.52
N SER A 363 5.44 34.51 -6.68
CA SER A 363 4.57 34.06 -7.77
C SER A 363 5.10 32.76 -8.41
N ILE A 364 6.42 32.66 -8.61
CA ILE A 364 7.09 31.45 -9.10
C ILE A 364 6.83 30.27 -8.15
N LEU A 365 7.00 30.49 -6.84
CA LEU A 365 6.76 29.47 -5.82
C LEU A 365 5.31 28.99 -5.83
N ARG A 366 4.32 29.86 -6.01
CA ARG A 366 2.90 29.45 -6.09
C ARG A 366 2.65 28.50 -7.26
N VAL A 367 3.16 28.83 -8.44
CA VAL A 367 3.02 27.98 -9.64
C VAL A 367 3.67 26.62 -9.43
N PHE A 368 4.90 26.58 -8.92
CA PHE A 368 5.56 25.31 -8.61
C PHE A 368 4.86 24.51 -7.52
N THR A 369 4.29 25.18 -6.53
CA THR A 369 3.52 24.54 -5.47
C THR A 369 2.28 23.84 -6.06
N LEU A 370 1.61 24.44 -7.05
CA LEU A 370 0.53 23.78 -7.79
C LEU A 370 1.05 22.61 -8.64
N ALA A 371 2.21 22.77 -9.30
CA ALA A 371 2.83 21.72 -10.09
C ALA A 371 3.20 20.49 -9.22
N SER A 372 3.55 20.69 -7.94
CA SER A 372 3.91 19.60 -7.04
C SER A 372 2.72 18.66 -6.75
N VAL A 373 1.49 19.20 -6.65
CA VAL A 373 0.27 18.40 -6.50
C VAL A 373 0.04 17.51 -7.72
N VAL A 374 0.17 18.08 -8.92
CA VAL A 374 0.01 17.33 -10.18
C VAL A 374 1.09 16.25 -10.28
N SER A 375 2.32 16.59 -9.92
CA SER A 375 3.45 15.66 -9.94
C SER A 375 3.28 14.48 -8.97
N ALA A 376 2.60 14.68 -7.84
CA ALA A 376 2.30 13.61 -6.89
C ALA A 376 1.30 12.59 -7.47
N VAL A 377 0.31 13.06 -8.25
CA VAL A 377 -0.60 12.17 -8.98
C VAL A 377 0.16 11.38 -10.04
N LEU A 378 1.02 12.06 -10.80
CA LEU A 378 1.85 11.41 -11.83
C LEU A 378 2.81 10.38 -11.22
N SER A 379 3.41 10.67 -10.07
CA SER A 379 4.35 9.75 -9.41
C SER A 379 3.68 8.44 -8.98
N ILE A 380 2.44 8.49 -8.49
CA ILE A 380 1.65 7.31 -8.16
C ILE A 380 1.40 6.45 -9.40
N TYR A 381 1.01 7.08 -10.52
CA TYR A 381 0.87 6.36 -11.78
C TYR A 381 2.18 5.70 -12.21
N LEU A 382 3.29 6.44 -12.20
CA LEU A 382 4.59 5.91 -12.61
C LEU A 382 5.02 4.74 -11.70
N SER A 383 4.75 4.81 -10.41
CA SER A 383 4.94 3.68 -9.49
C SER A 383 4.08 2.47 -9.88
N ILE A 384 2.78 2.64 -10.13
CA ILE A 384 1.90 1.53 -10.56
C ILE A 384 2.38 0.94 -11.90
N ALA A 385 2.73 1.79 -12.86
CA ALA A 385 3.20 1.39 -14.17
C ALA A 385 4.52 0.61 -14.08
N ARG A 386 5.45 1.03 -13.20
CA ARG A 386 6.68 0.29 -12.89
C ARG A 386 6.36 -1.08 -12.27
N THR A 387 5.43 -1.16 -11.31
CA THR A 387 5.01 -2.45 -10.70
C THR A 387 4.39 -3.40 -11.72
N LYS A 388 3.56 -2.88 -12.64
CA LYS A 388 2.92 -3.66 -13.70
C LYS A 388 3.85 -3.99 -14.88
N GLY A 389 5.11 -3.55 -14.83
CA GLY A 389 6.07 -3.77 -15.91
C GLY A 389 5.82 -2.94 -17.18
N TRP A 390 5.01 -1.89 -17.12
CA TRP A 390 4.67 -1.00 -18.23
C TRP A 390 5.78 0.04 -18.53
N MET A 391 7.02 -0.42 -18.61
CA MET A 391 8.21 0.45 -18.71
C MET A 391 8.22 1.36 -19.94
N ARG A 392 7.55 0.98 -21.03
CA ARG A 392 7.37 1.85 -22.20
C ARG A 392 6.52 3.08 -21.89
N SER A 393 5.46 2.92 -21.10
CA SER A 393 4.60 4.03 -20.69
C SER A 393 5.32 4.97 -19.74
N VAL A 394 6.10 4.41 -18.80
CA VAL A 394 6.95 5.17 -17.88
C VAL A 394 7.95 6.03 -18.67
N ALA A 395 8.70 5.41 -19.59
CA ALA A 395 9.67 6.10 -20.43
C ALA A 395 9.03 7.20 -21.28
N ALA A 396 7.86 6.93 -21.88
CA ALA A 396 7.14 7.90 -22.70
C ALA A 396 6.67 9.11 -21.88
N ALA A 397 6.13 8.89 -20.68
CA ALA A 397 5.68 9.96 -19.80
C ALA A 397 6.86 10.85 -19.32
N GLU A 398 7.96 10.23 -18.91
CA GLU A 398 9.17 10.93 -18.45
C GLU A 398 9.87 11.69 -19.60
N PHE A 399 9.95 11.10 -20.78
CA PHE A 399 10.48 11.77 -21.98
C PHE A 399 9.57 12.91 -22.45
N ALA A 400 8.25 12.72 -22.47
CA ALA A 400 7.30 13.79 -22.79
C ALA A 400 7.41 14.96 -21.81
N THR A 401 7.60 14.67 -20.51
CA THR A 401 7.81 15.69 -19.48
C THR A 401 9.06 16.54 -19.79
N LEU A 402 10.18 15.89 -20.11
CA LEU A 402 11.41 16.58 -20.54
C LEU A 402 11.16 17.51 -21.73
N VAL A 403 10.58 16.97 -22.81
CA VAL A 403 10.38 17.70 -24.06
C VAL A 403 9.46 18.90 -23.86
N ILE A 404 8.34 18.71 -23.14
CA ILE A 404 7.38 19.79 -22.92
C ILE A 404 7.96 20.82 -21.95
N ALA A 405 8.58 20.41 -20.83
CA ALA A 405 9.08 21.34 -19.83
C ALA A 405 10.21 22.23 -20.39
N LEU A 406 11.20 21.64 -21.08
CA LEU A 406 12.29 22.42 -21.65
C LEU A 406 11.89 23.13 -22.95
N GLY A 407 11.08 22.49 -23.80
CA GLY A 407 10.62 23.07 -25.07
C GLY A 407 9.70 24.28 -24.84
N ALA A 408 8.65 24.11 -24.02
CA ALA A 408 7.78 25.22 -23.64
C ALA A 408 8.52 26.24 -22.76
N GLY A 409 9.44 25.78 -21.90
CA GLY A 409 10.26 26.66 -21.05
C GLY A 409 11.14 27.61 -21.86
N ALA A 410 11.78 27.13 -22.93
CA ALA A 410 12.60 27.98 -23.80
C ALA A 410 11.77 29.10 -24.50
N ILE A 411 10.48 28.88 -24.71
CA ILE A 411 9.57 29.86 -25.31
C ILE A 411 9.04 30.81 -24.22
N LEU A 412 8.45 30.27 -23.16
CA LEU A 412 7.77 31.03 -22.10
C LEU A 412 8.74 31.87 -21.28
N VAL A 413 9.98 31.41 -21.06
CA VAL A 413 10.99 32.22 -20.35
C VAL A 413 11.35 33.48 -21.13
N ARG A 414 11.34 33.44 -22.47
CA ARG A 414 11.62 34.63 -23.29
C ARG A 414 10.51 35.67 -23.21
N SER A 415 9.26 35.26 -23.03
CA SER A 415 8.10 36.16 -23.00
C SER A 415 7.73 36.64 -21.59
N GLU A 416 7.86 35.77 -20.59
CA GLU A 416 7.37 36.01 -19.22
C GLU A 416 8.50 36.09 -18.18
N GLY A 417 9.76 35.91 -18.57
CA GLY A 417 10.88 35.84 -17.63
C GLY A 417 10.91 34.53 -16.83
N PRO A 418 11.47 34.51 -15.62
CA PRO A 418 11.72 33.27 -14.88
C PRO A 418 10.44 32.48 -14.51
N ILE A 419 9.31 33.16 -14.34
CA ILE A 419 8.02 32.51 -14.06
C ILE A 419 7.52 31.66 -15.23
N GLY A 420 7.90 32.00 -16.47
CA GLY A 420 7.54 31.22 -17.66
C GLY A 420 8.04 29.77 -17.60
N MET A 421 9.19 29.53 -16.95
CA MET A 421 9.68 28.17 -16.70
C MET A 421 8.79 27.40 -15.70
N ALA A 422 8.26 28.08 -14.68
CA ALA A 422 7.33 27.46 -13.74
C ALA A 422 6.02 27.07 -14.44
N HIS A 423 5.51 27.93 -15.33
CA HIS A 423 4.35 27.61 -16.17
C HIS A 423 4.63 26.43 -17.11
N ALA A 424 5.81 26.36 -17.71
CA ALA A 424 6.20 25.24 -18.57
C ALA A 424 6.21 23.89 -17.83
N TRP A 425 6.73 23.86 -16.59
CA TRP A 425 6.71 22.66 -15.76
C TRP A 425 5.30 22.26 -15.33
N LEU A 426 4.45 23.22 -14.96
CA LEU A 426 3.04 22.95 -14.66
C LEU A 426 2.32 22.38 -15.88
N LEU A 427 2.54 22.97 -17.07
CA LEU A 427 1.97 22.50 -18.33
C LEU A 427 2.43 21.07 -18.65
N ALA A 428 3.73 20.79 -18.55
CA ALA A 428 4.28 19.45 -18.79
C ALA A 428 3.62 18.41 -17.87
N MET A 429 3.55 18.71 -16.56
CA MET A 429 2.93 17.82 -15.58
C MET A 429 1.44 17.60 -15.87
N LEU A 430 0.69 18.65 -16.20
CA LEU A 430 -0.74 18.54 -16.53
C LEU A 430 -0.98 17.72 -17.80
N VAL A 431 -0.29 18.04 -18.89
CA VAL A 431 -0.45 17.36 -20.18
C VAL A 431 -0.12 15.88 -20.06
N VAL A 432 1.00 15.54 -19.41
CA VAL A 432 1.42 14.14 -19.24
C VAL A 432 0.45 13.40 -18.32
N THR A 433 0.04 14.00 -17.20
CA THR A 433 -0.91 13.37 -16.27
C THR A 433 -2.26 13.12 -16.93
N LEU A 434 -2.80 14.10 -17.67
CA LEU A 434 -4.06 13.96 -18.39
C LEU A 434 -3.95 12.95 -19.54
N GLY A 435 -2.85 12.96 -20.28
CA GLY A 435 -2.62 12.02 -21.39
C GLY A 435 -2.51 10.57 -20.91
N VAL A 436 -1.77 10.36 -19.82
CA VAL A 436 -1.71 9.06 -19.14
C VAL A 436 -3.08 8.65 -18.60
N GLY A 437 -3.82 9.59 -18.00
CA GLY A 437 -5.19 9.37 -17.56
C GLY A 437 -6.08 8.89 -18.70
N ALA A 438 -6.13 9.63 -19.80
CA ALA A 438 -6.89 9.28 -20.99
C ALA A 438 -6.49 7.92 -21.58
N LEU A 439 -5.19 7.62 -21.67
CA LEU A 439 -4.71 6.33 -22.14
C LEU A 439 -5.17 5.18 -21.22
N ALA A 440 -5.13 5.38 -19.91
CA ALA A 440 -5.63 4.40 -18.94
C ALA A 440 -7.14 4.16 -19.10
N LEU A 441 -7.92 5.20 -19.44
CA LEU A 441 -9.36 5.08 -19.71
C LEU A 441 -9.67 4.28 -20.97
N VAL A 442 -8.89 4.49 -22.02
CA VAL A 442 -9.11 3.85 -23.33
C VAL A 442 -8.62 2.40 -23.33
N THR A 443 -7.49 2.12 -22.69
CA THR A 443 -6.85 0.79 -22.75
C THR A 443 -7.38 -0.19 -21.70
N ASN A 444 -7.94 0.30 -20.59
CA ASN A 444 -8.23 -0.54 -19.43
C ASN A 444 -9.75 -0.74 -19.22
N ARG A 445 -10.43 -1.28 -20.24
CA ARG A 445 -11.88 -1.65 -20.17
C ARG A 445 -12.24 -2.59 -18.99
N ARG A 446 -11.25 -3.22 -18.35
CA ARG A 446 -11.40 -4.05 -17.13
C ARG A 446 -11.59 -3.25 -15.82
N HIS A 447 -11.24 -1.96 -15.76
CA HIS A 447 -11.32 -1.15 -14.52
C HIS A 447 -11.77 0.29 -14.81
N SER A 448 -13.00 0.63 -14.44
CA SER A 448 -13.62 1.94 -14.72
C SER A 448 -13.07 3.05 -13.80
N ILE A 449 -13.16 4.33 -14.19
CA ILE A 449 -12.96 5.50 -13.30
C ILE A 449 -13.75 5.33 -12.00
N HIS A 450 -14.94 4.75 -12.10
CA HIS A 450 -15.79 4.47 -10.95
C HIS A 450 -15.12 3.55 -9.94
N ASP A 451 -14.36 2.55 -10.38
CA ASP A 451 -13.67 1.61 -9.52
C ASP A 451 -12.54 2.30 -8.75
N TRP A 452 -11.77 3.15 -9.44
CA TRP A 452 -10.76 4.00 -8.80
C TRP A 452 -11.38 5.01 -7.83
N GLY A 453 -12.46 5.69 -8.23
CA GLY A 453 -13.18 6.62 -7.38
C GLY A 453 -13.73 5.97 -6.11
N LEU A 454 -14.23 4.73 -6.21
CA LEU A 454 -14.68 3.95 -5.06
C LEU A 454 -13.53 3.55 -4.13
N ALA A 455 -12.37 3.18 -4.66
CA ALA A 455 -11.20 2.86 -3.86
C ALA A 455 -10.68 4.09 -3.12
N VAL A 456 -10.59 5.25 -3.79
CA VAL A 456 -10.21 6.52 -3.18
C VAL A 456 -11.21 6.95 -2.11
N ALA A 457 -12.52 6.83 -2.38
CA ALA A 457 -13.56 7.15 -1.40
C ALA A 457 -13.52 6.23 -0.18
N ALA A 458 -13.20 4.94 -0.36
CA ALA A 458 -13.02 4.00 0.74
C ALA A 458 -11.80 4.35 1.61
N SER A 459 -10.64 4.61 1.00
CA SER A 459 -9.44 5.05 1.72
C SER A 459 -9.65 6.38 2.45
N LEU A 460 -10.32 7.35 1.82
CA LEU A 460 -10.71 8.63 2.46
C LEU A 460 -11.63 8.39 3.66
N LYS A 461 -12.60 7.48 3.57
CA LYS A 461 -13.48 7.14 4.69
C LYS A 461 -12.69 6.53 5.85
N THR A 462 -11.82 5.56 5.57
CA THR A 462 -10.96 4.92 6.58
C THR A 462 -10.09 5.95 7.28
N LEU A 463 -9.48 6.87 6.53
CA LEU A 463 -8.64 7.92 7.09
C LEU A 463 -9.46 8.94 7.87
N SER A 464 -10.63 9.34 7.38
CA SER A 464 -11.55 10.25 8.08
C SER A 464 -12.01 9.68 9.43
N ALA A 465 -12.26 8.37 9.51
CA ALA A 465 -12.63 7.70 10.75
C ALA A 465 -11.50 7.68 11.80
N GLN A 466 -10.25 7.85 11.37
CA GLN A 466 -9.07 7.90 12.25
C GLN A 466 -8.80 9.31 12.78
N PHE A 467 -9.13 10.37 12.03
CA PHE A 467 -8.88 11.77 12.41
C PHE A 467 -10.11 12.50 12.95
N LEU A 468 -11.32 12.16 12.49
CA LEU A 468 -12.56 12.76 12.97
C LEU A 468 -13.18 11.89 14.08
N PRO A 469 -13.48 12.44 15.27
CA PRO A 469 -14.05 11.69 16.39
C PRO A 469 -15.47 11.16 16.13
N PHE A 470 -16.09 11.52 15.01
CA PHE A 470 -17.47 11.18 14.64
C PHE A 470 -17.64 9.76 14.07
N GLY A 471 -16.56 9.01 13.83
CA GLY A 471 -16.60 7.69 13.19
C GLY A 471 -16.03 6.53 14.01
N ARG A 472 -15.55 6.76 15.25
CA ARG A 472 -15.18 5.67 16.14
C ARG A 472 -16.45 4.91 16.49
N ASN A 473 -16.60 3.67 16.02
CA ASN A 473 -17.52 2.72 16.65
C ASN A 473 -17.19 2.77 18.14
N LYS A 474 -18.09 3.36 18.94
CA LYS A 474 -18.04 3.16 20.39
C LYS A 474 -18.10 1.64 20.53
N GLY A 475 -17.03 1.05 21.08
CA GLY A 475 -17.07 -0.37 21.42
C GLY A 475 -18.34 -0.61 22.23
N LEU A 476 -18.97 -1.76 22.02
CA LEU A 476 -20.05 -2.18 22.92
C LEU A 476 -19.49 -2.17 24.34
N LEU A 477 -20.29 -1.70 25.28
CA LEU A 477 -19.94 -1.84 26.70
C LEU A 477 -19.82 -3.34 26.97
N VAL A 478 -18.74 -3.74 27.64
CA VAL A 478 -18.61 -5.09 28.16
C VAL A 478 -19.46 -5.13 29.42
N PRO A 479 -20.45 -6.03 29.53
CA PRO A 479 -21.32 -6.07 30.71
C PRO A 479 -20.52 -6.41 31.95
N ASP A 480 -20.87 -5.79 33.07
CA ASP A 480 -20.21 -6.03 34.36
C ASP A 480 -20.59 -7.42 34.92
N ASP A 481 -19.72 -7.99 35.76
CA ASP A 481 -19.96 -9.30 36.40
C ASP A 481 -21.31 -9.36 37.14
N ALA A 482 -21.78 -8.24 37.69
CA ALA A 482 -23.07 -8.16 38.36
C ALA A 482 -24.26 -8.41 37.43
N GLU A 483 -24.17 -7.96 36.17
CA GLU A 483 -25.19 -8.17 35.14
C GLU A 483 -25.14 -9.60 34.58
N LEU A 484 -23.95 -10.21 34.53
CA LEU A 484 -23.73 -11.56 34.00
C LEU A 484 -24.09 -12.68 34.98
N ARG A 485 -23.80 -12.51 36.28
CA ARG A 485 -24.08 -13.51 37.34
C ARG A 485 -25.47 -14.14 37.26
N PRO A 486 -26.59 -13.40 37.14
CA PRO A 486 -27.92 -14.02 37.07
C PRO A 486 -28.13 -14.86 35.81
N LEU A 487 -27.46 -14.53 34.70
CA LEU A 487 -27.52 -15.30 33.45
C LEU A 487 -26.66 -16.57 33.54
N LEU A 488 -25.46 -16.46 34.13
CA LEU A 488 -24.54 -17.58 34.33
C LEU A 488 -25.10 -18.59 35.33
N ALA A 489 -25.76 -18.15 36.40
CA ALA A 489 -26.39 -19.03 37.39
C ALA A 489 -27.42 -20.00 36.76
N LYS A 490 -28.10 -19.58 35.69
CA LYS A 490 -29.09 -20.39 34.98
C LYS A 490 -28.48 -21.53 34.13
N THR A 491 -27.18 -21.53 33.90
CA THR A 491 -26.49 -22.61 33.15
C THR A 491 -26.34 -23.90 33.97
N GLY A 492 -26.56 -23.85 35.30
CA GLY A 492 -26.50 -25.03 36.17
C GLY A 492 -25.10 -25.60 36.42
N SER A 493 -24.04 -24.97 35.92
CA SER A 493 -22.64 -25.40 36.12
C SER A 493 -21.93 -24.54 37.18
N SER A 494 -21.18 -25.17 38.08
CA SER A 494 -20.34 -24.44 39.05
C SER A 494 -19.16 -23.75 38.37
N VAL A 495 -18.68 -24.29 37.25
CA VAL A 495 -17.53 -23.76 36.49
C VAL A 495 -17.89 -22.44 35.78
N SER A 496 -19.12 -22.32 35.27
CA SER A 496 -19.57 -21.12 34.56
C SER A 496 -19.79 -19.92 35.49
N SER A 497 -19.93 -20.14 36.80
CA SER A 497 -20.08 -19.06 37.78
C SER A 497 -18.82 -18.18 37.92
N GLY A 498 -17.66 -18.69 37.50
CA GLY A 498 -16.39 -17.96 37.49
C GLY A 498 -16.00 -17.37 36.13
N TRP A 499 -16.89 -17.40 35.13
CA TRP A 499 -16.62 -16.79 33.83
C TRP A 499 -16.85 -15.29 33.87
N HIS A 500 -15.93 -14.55 33.24
CA HIS A 500 -15.99 -13.10 33.09
C HIS A 500 -16.26 -12.73 31.64
N ALA A 501 -16.88 -11.58 31.40
CA ALA A 501 -16.95 -11.03 30.05
C ALA A 501 -15.58 -10.47 29.64
N LEU A 502 -15.02 -11.05 28.60
CA LEU A 502 -13.73 -10.66 28.04
C LEU A 502 -13.92 -9.50 27.05
N ARG A 503 -14.92 -9.64 26.17
CA ARG A 503 -15.16 -8.70 25.07
C ARG A 503 -16.59 -8.77 24.56
N SER A 504 -17.05 -7.70 23.91
CA SER A 504 -18.33 -7.66 23.21
C SER A 504 -18.17 -7.20 21.76
N GLU A 505 -18.97 -7.76 20.86
CA GLU A 505 -19.07 -7.35 19.46
C GLU A 505 -20.52 -7.39 18.95
N HIS A 506 -20.77 -6.67 17.86
CA HIS A 506 -22.07 -6.72 17.19
C HIS A 506 -22.15 -8.00 16.36
N GLY A 507 -23.17 -8.81 16.60
CA GLY A 507 -23.49 -10.00 15.83
C GLY A 507 -24.45 -9.74 14.66
N PRO A 508 -24.81 -10.80 13.92
CA PRO A 508 -25.70 -10.71 12.79
C PRO A 508 -27.09 -10.20 13.16
N GLU A 509 -27.74 -9.53 12.21
CA GLU A 509 -29.10 -8.99 12.35
C GLU A 509 -29.31 -8.15 13.64
N GLY A 510 -28.26 -7.52 14.19
CA GLY A 510 -28.32 -6.65 15.37
C GLY A 510 -28.28 -7.36 16.72
N THR A 511 -27.88 -8.63 16.74
CA THR A 511 -27.57 -9.34 17.99
C THR A 511 -26.31 -8.74 18.63
N GLU A 512 -26.19 -8.88 19.94
CA GLU A 512 -24.99 -8.57 20.71
C GLU A 512 -24.31 -9.88 21.11
N ILE A 513 -23.00 -9.97 20.90
CA ILE A 513 -22.20 -11.15 21.19
C ILE A 513 -21.23 -10.78 22.30
N VAL A 514 -21.27 -11.50 23.41
CA VAL A 514 -20.35 -11.34 24.55
C VAL A 514 -19.55 -12.63 24.72
N TYR A 515 -18.23 -12.48 24.69
CA TYR A 515 -17.29 -13.58 24.87
C TYR A 515 -17.00 -13.78 26.35
N LEU A 516 -17.22 -15.00 26.82
CA LEU A 516 -17.14 -15.37 28.23
C LEU A 516 -15.96 -16.31 28.47
N GLY A 517 -15.18 -16.05 29.52
CA GLY A 517 -14.03 -16.89 29.82
C GLY A 517 -13.13 -16.41 30.95
N ASP A 518 -11.85 -16.81 30.91
CA ASP A 518 -10.84 -16.47 31.91
C ASP A 518 -9.95 -15.30 31.44
N PRO A 519 -10.00 -14.13 32.12
CA PRO A 519 -9.19 -12.97 31.76
C PRO A 519 -7.67 -13.22 31.87
N ALA A 520 -7.22 -14.18 32.69
CA ALA A 520 -5.80 -14.47 32.85
C ALA A 520 -5.16 -15.09 31.61
N LEU A 521 -5.98 -15.67 30.72
CA LEU A 521 -5.58 -16.30 29.46
C LEU A 521 -5.87 -15.40 28.24
N ASP A 522 -6.31 -14.17 28.47
CA ASP A 522 -6.59 -13.17 27.44
C ASP A 522 -5.38 -12.26 27.24
N ASP A 523 -4.69 -12.38 26.11
CA ASP A 523 -3.46 -11.62 25.84
C ASP A 523 -3.83 -10.15 25.54
N ALA A 524 -3.46 -9.25 26.45
CA ALA A 524 -3.90 -7.85 26.54
C ALA A 524 -3.33 -6.92 25.44
N THR A 525 -3.20 -7.40 24.20
CA THR A 525 -2.89 -6.56 23.05
C THR A 525 -4.19 -6.02 22.46
N TRP A 526 -4.41 -4.71 22.64
CA TRP A 526 -5.63 -4.00 22.26
C TRP A 526 -6.01 -4.06 20.76
N HIS A 527 -5.28 -4.78 19.90
CA HIS A 527 -5.38 -4.67 18.44
C HIS A 527 -5.66 -5.98 17.65
N GLU A 528 -5.72 -7.18 18.25
CA GLU A 528 -6.30 -8.44 17.69
C GLU A 528 -5.97 -9.63 18.63
N PRO A 529 -6.81 -10.69 18.81
CA PRO A 529 -8.11 -11.04 18.20
C PRO A 529 -9.32 -10.71 19.11
N VAL A 530 -10.56 -10.96 18.63
CA VAL A 530 -11.79 -10.85 19.44
C VAL A 530 -12.02 -12.10 20.30
N ARG A 531 -11.61 -13.28 19.83
CA ARG A 531 -11.63 -14.54 20.58
C ARG A 531 -10.21 -14.98 20.90
N SER A 532 -9.97 -15.32 22.15
CA SER A 532 -8.67 -15.74 22.69
C SER A 532 -8.72 -17.15 23.24
N GLN A 533 -7.55 -17.68 23.61
CA GLN A 533 -7.44 -18.98 24.28
C GLN A 533 -8.25 -19.05 25.59
N GLY A 534 -8.51 -17.90 26.23
CA GLY A 534 -9.34 -17.81 27.42
C GLY A 534 -10.85 -17.90 27.17
N THR A 535 -11.34 -17.93 25.93
CA THR A 535 -12.79 -17.95 25.62
C THR A 535 -13.37 -19.37 25.72
N TYR A 536 -14.40 -19.55 26.55
CA TYR A 536 -15.06 -20.85 26.79
C TYR A 536 -16.54 -20.88 26.36
N ALA A 537 -17.18 -19.72 26.30
CA ALA A 537 -18.58 -19.61 25.93
C ALA A 537 -18.88 -18.27 25.29
N VAL A 538 -20.05 -18.20 24.63
CA VAL A 538 -20.57 -16.98 24.03
C VAL A 538 -22.00 -16.77 24.51
N LEU A 539 -22.27 -15.57 25.03
CA LEU A 539 -23.61 -15.07 25.27
C LEU A 539 -24.05 -14.27 24.05
N ARG A 540 -25.17 -14.68 23.44
CA ARG A 540 -25.86 -13.93 22.39
C ARG A 540 -27.13 -13.32 22.95
N SER A 541 -27.25 -12.00 22.79
CA SER A 541 -28.38 -11.22 23.28
C SER A 541 -29.09 -10.55 22.12
N ALA A 542 -30.41 -10.67 22.11
CA ALA A 542 -31.29 -10.00 21.18
C ALA A 542 -32.33 -9.20 21.97
N ARG A 543 -32.47 -7.91 21.65
CA ARG A 543 -33.40 -7.01 22.36
C ARG A 543 -34.54 -6.51 21.48
N ASP A 544 -34.48 -6.74 20.17
CA ASP A 544 -35.51 -6.32 19.23
C ASP A 544 -36.00 -7.50 18.36
N PRO A 545 -37.16 -7.37 17.69
CA PRO A 545 -37.80 -8.50 17.01
C PRO A 545 -36.99 -9.13 15.87
N ILE A 546 -36.18 -8.34 15.16
CA ILE A 546 -35.37 -8.85 14.03
C ILE A 546 -34.20 -9.68 14.58
N ALA A 547 -33.51 -9.14 15.60
CA ALA A 547 -32.41 -9.86 16.26
C ALA A 547 -32.93 -11.14 16.97
N ALA A 548 -34.11 -11.07 17.58
CA ALA A 548 -34.73 -12.21 18.25
C ALA A 548 -35.08 -13.31 17.25
N ALA A 549 -35.69 -12.96 16.11
CA ALA A 549 -35.99 -13.91 15.04
C ALA A 549 -34.74 -14.57 14.45
N TYR A 550 -33.62 -13.84 14.36
CA TYR A 550 -32.32 -14.42 13.97
C TYR A 550 -31.84 -15.44 15.01
N LEU A 551 -31.88 -15.09 16.30
CA LEU A 551 -31.38 -15.96 17.36
C LEU A 551 -32.24 -17.21 17.53
N GLU A 552 -33.56 -17.12 17.39
CA GLU A 552 -34.45 -18.29 17.35
C GLU A 552 -34.11 -19.20 16.16
N ARG A 553 -33.88 -18.63 14.97
CA ARG A 553 -33.47 -19.41 13.79
C ARG A 553 -32.12 -20.12 14.00
N LEU A 554 -31.18 -19.46 14.67
CA LEU A 554 -29.89 -20.06 15.05
C LEU A 554 -30.09 -21.25 15.99
N ILE A 555 -30.95 -21.09 17.00
CA ILE A 555 -31.29 -22.13 17.96
C ILE A 555 -31.94 -23.33 17.27
N ASP A 556 -32.96 -23.10 16.45
CA ASP A 556 -33.68 -24.15 15.72
C ASP A 556 -32.74 -24.92 14.78
N ASN A 557 -31.86 -24.22 14.08
CA ASN A 557 -30.88 -24.85 13.20
C ASN A 557 -29.90 -25.75 13.97
N LEU A 558 -29.39 -25.29 15.12
CA LEU A 558 -28.52 -26.10 15.96
C LEU A 558 -29.24 -27.32 16.52
N ASP A 559 -30.49 -27.18 16.97
CA ASP A 559 -31.27 -28.31 17.48
C ASP A 559 -31.52 -29.35 16.38
N LEU A 560 -31.83 -28.92 15.15
CA LEU A 560 -32.00 -29.81 13.99
C LEU A 560 -30.69 -30.54 13.62
N LEU A 561 -29.55 -29.86 13.66
CA LEU A 561 -28.25 -30.46 13.35
C LEU A 561 -27.83 -31.49 14.41
N HIS A 562 -28.10 -31.24 15.69
CA HIS A 562 -27.84 -32.20 16.77
C HIS A 562 -28.83 -33.39 16.74
N ALA A 563 -30.02 -33.22 16.19
CA ALA A 563 -30.99 -34.31 16.02
C ALA A 563 -30.68 -35.23 14.83
N ASP A 564 -29.87 -34.79 13.86
CA ASP A 564 -29.54 -35.58 12.68
C ASP A 564 -28.37 -36.54 12.97
N ALA A 565 -28.70 -37.83 13.16
CA ALA A 565 -27.73 -38.88 13.45
C ALA A 565 -26.65 -39.04 12.37
N ARG A 566 -26.91 -38.61 11.12
CA ARG A 566 -25.92 -38.64 10.04
C ARG A 566 -24.73 -37.71 10.33
N LEU A 567 -24.94 -36.70 11.18
CA LEU A 567 -23.96 -35.67 11.52
C LEU A 567 -23.23 -35.92 12.83
N GLN A 568 -23.33 -37.13 13.40
CA GLN A 568 -22.73 -37.47 14.69
C GLN A 568 -21.22 -37.18 14.77
N GLU A 569 -20.50 -37.35 13.66
CA GLU A 569 -19.06 -37.04 13.58
C GLU A 569 -18.75 -35.54 13.68
N LEU A 570 -19.72 -34.68 13.33
CA LEU A 570 -19.57 -33.23 13.30
C LEU A 570 -20.09 -32.56 14.58
N TRP A 571 -20.87 -33.25 15.43
CA TRP A 571 -21.36 -32.70 16.70
C TRP A 571 -20.28 -32.07 17.59
N PRO A 572 -19.05 -32.62 17.71
CA PRO A 572 -17.99 -31.97 18.50
C PRO A 572 -17.57 -30.59 18.00
N MET A 573 -17.89 -30.24 16.74
CA MET A 573 -17.59 -28.94 16.15
C MET A 573 -18.77 -27.95 16.26
N LEU A 574 -19.95 -28.41 16.68
CA LEU A 574 -21.14 -27.59 16.81
C LEU A 574 -21.24 -26.98 18.21
N PRO A 575 -21.68 -25.71 18.35
CA PRO A 575 -21.94 -25.10 19.65
C PRO A 575 -23.03 -25.84 20.41
N THR A 576 -22.82 -26.10 21.70
CA THR A 576 -23.83 -26.69 22.57
C THR A 576 -24.47 -25.61 23.42
N ARG A 577 -25.80 -25.54 23.40
CA ARG A 577 -26.57 -24.59 24.21
C ARG A 577 -26.47 -24.93 25.69
N LEU A 578 -26.02 -23.98 26.51
CA LEU A 578 -25.94 -24.07 27.97
C LEU A 578 -27.17 -23.47 28.66
N ASN A 579 -27.70 -22.36 28.12
CA ASN A 579 -28.86 -21.68 28.68
C ASN A 579 -29.61 -20.91 27.60
N LEU A 580 -30.92 -20.77 27.79
CA LEU A 580 -31.81 -19.98 26.95
C LEU A 580 -32.85 -19.27 27.82
N THR A 581 -32.91 -17.95 27.72
CA THR A 581 -33.87 -17.12 28.44
C THR A 581 -34.65 -16.27 27.43
N ARG A 582 -35.99 -16.26 27.57
CA ARG A 582 -36.90 -15.45 26.76
C ARG A 582 -37.71 -14.56 27.70
N ILE A 583 -37.55 -13.25 27.60
CA ILE A 583 -38.24 -12.27 28.46
C ILE A 583 -38.74 -11.12 27.59
N GLU A 584 -40.05 -10.89 27.56
CA GLU A 584 -40.67 -9.72 26.89
C GLU A 584 -40.18 -9.46 25.45
N GLY A 585 -39.95 -10.53 24.67
CA GLY A 585 -39.46 -10.43 23.28
C GLY A 585 -37.94 -10.30 23.14
N ALA A 586 -37.20 -10.22 24.25
CA ALA A 586 -35.75 -10.38 24.28
C ALA A 586 -35.36 -11.85 24.42
N VAL A 587 -34.28 -12.23 23.74
CA VAL A 587 -33.74 -13.60 23.75
C VAL A 587 -32.27 -13.54 24.15
N ASP A 588 -31.90 -14.30 25.19
CA ASP A 588 -30.52 -14.49 25.63
C ASP A 588 -30.17 -15.98 25.52
N CYS A 589 -29.12 -16.31 24.76
CA CYS A 589 -28.65 -17.67 24.57
C CYS A 589 -27.16 -17.77 24.93
N ILE A 590 -26.80 -18.72 25.79
CA ILE A 590 -25.41 -19.02 26.12
C ILE A 590 -25.04 -20.34 25.47
N GLU A 591 -23.95 -20.34 24.71
CA GLU A 591 -23.44 -21.51 23.99
C GLU A 591 -21.98 -21.78 24.37
N THR A 592 -21.58 -23.05 24.35
CA THR A 592 -20.18 -23.44 24.50
C THR A 592 -19.36 -23.03 23.28
N VAL A 593 -18.10 -22.67 23.53
CA VAL A 593 -17.09 -22.49 22.48
C VAL A 593 -15.85 -23.27 22.87
N VAL A 594 -15.38 -24.11 21.96
CA VAL A 594 -14.10 -24.81 22.14
C VAL A 594 -12.98 -23.78 22.04
N SER A 595 -12.13 -23.68 23.06
CA SER A 595 -10.98 -22.78 23.07
C SER A 595 -10.07 -23.03 21.85
N GLY A 596 -9.56 -21.94 21.27
CA GLY A 596 -8.81 -22.01 20.03
C GLY A 596 -8.40 -20.65 19.47
N ILE A 597 -7.87 -20.67 18.25
CA ILE A 597 -7.43 -19.51 17.47
C ILE A 597 -8.54 -19.11 16.50
N ASP A 598 -8.95 -17.84 16.54
CA ASP A 598 -9.89 -17.24 15.60
C ASP A 598 -9.40 -17.39 14.15
N GLY A 599 -10.27 -17.86 13.26
CA GLY A 599 -9.92 -18.07 11.85
C GLY A 599 -9.45 -16.80 11.12
N ARG A 600 -9.85 -15.59 11.56
CA ARG A 600 -9.32 -14.33 11.03
C ARG A 600 -7.82 -14.16 11.28
N VAL A 601 -7.28 -14.78 12.32
CA VAL A 601 -5.87 -14.72 12.68
C VAL A 601 -5.10 -15.82 11.96
N LEU A 602 -5.54 -17.07 12.12
CA LEU A 602 -4.84 -18.23 11.55
C LEU A 602 -4.75 -18.14 10.02
N LEU A 603 -5.86 -17.82 9.35
CA LEU A 603 -5.91 -17.81 7.88
C LEU A 603 -5.20 -16.60 7.25
N ARG A 604 -4.80 -15.60 8.04
CA ARG A 604 -3.91 -14.52 7.55
C ARG A 604 -2.48 -15.04 7.37
N GLY A 605 -2.02 -15.95 8.22
CA GLY A 605 -0.69 -16.55 8.15
C GLY A 605 -0.50 -17.36 6.86
N ALA A 606 0.44 -16.96 6.00
CA ALA A 606 0.65 -17.61 4.70
C ALA A 606 1.01 -19.11 4.83
N SER A 607 1.70 -19.49 5.90
CA SER A 607 2.10 -20.87 6.18
C SER A 607 0.94 -21.78 6.59
N GLU A 608 -0.05 -21.25 7.31
CA GLU A 608 -1.15 -22.04 7.89
C GLU A 608 -2.45 -21.94 7.09
N ARG A 609 -2.58 -20.92 6.23
CA ARG A 609 -3.79 -20.65 5.45
C ARG A 609 -4.29 -21.84 4.66
N GLN A 610 -3.42 -22.48 3.87
CA GLN A 610 -3.85 -23.58 2.99
C GLN A 610 -4.38 -24.76 3.80
N ALA A 611 -3.62 -25.19 4.81
CA ALA A 611 -4.04 -26.28 5.71
C ALA A 611 -5.34 -25.95 6.45
N GLY A 612 -5.49 -24.71 6.93
CA GLY A 612 -6.71 -24.26 7.60
C GLY A 612 -7.94 -24.27 6.68
N LEU A 613 -7.78 -23.84 5.42
CA LEU A 613 -8.84 -23.85 4.41
C LEU A 613 -9.22 -25.27 4.00
N GLU A 614 -8.26 -26.16 3.80
CA GLU A 614 -8.50 -27.56 3.48
C GLU A 614 -9.34 -28.26 4.55
N VAL A 615 -9.02 -28.03 5.84
CA VAL A 615 -9.75 -28.64 6.95
C VAL A 615 -11.16 -28.05 7.10
N ALA A 616 -11.31 -26.74 6.94
CA ALA A 616 -12.63 -26.09 6.96
C ALA A 616 -13.51 -26.55 5.80
N ALA A 617 -12.96 -26.61 4.58
CA ALA A 617 -13.65 -27.08 3.39
C ALA A 617 -14.06 -28.55 3.52
N LYS A 618 -13.19 -29.40 4.07
CA LYS A 618 -13.50 -30.80 4.32
C LYS A 618 -14.67 -30.97 5.30
N ALA A 619 -14.68 -30.24 6.41
CA ALA A 619 -15.76 -30.33 7.39
C ALA A 619 -17.14 -30.00 6.79
N ILE A 620 -17.20 -28.97 5.95
CA ILE A 620 -18.42 -28.53 5.28
C ILE A 620 -18.80 -29.43 4.10
N ALA A 621 -17.82 -29.98 3.38
CA ALA A 621 -18.06 -30.99 2.37
C ALA A 621 -18.66 -32.27 2.99
N THR A 622 -18.19 -32.70 4.17
CA THR A 622 -18.77 -33.81 4.93
C THR A 622 -20.21 -33.51 5.34
N LEU A 623 -20.49 -32.33 5.92
CA LEU A 623 -21.85 -31.90 6.29
C LEU A 623 -22.81 -31.99 5.11
N HIS A 624 -22.43 -31.38 3.98
CA HIS A 624 -23.26 -31.37 2.79
C HIS A 624 -23.42 -32.79 2.24
N GLY A 625 -22.33 -33.54 2.09
CA GLY A 625 -22.34 -34.90 1.55
C GLY A 625 -23.20 -35.89 2.33
N GLN A 626 -23.19 -35.82 3.67
CA GLN A 626 -24.00 -36.68 4.54
C GLN A 626 -25.49 -36.34 4.51
N THR A 627 -25.84 -35.11 4.14
CA THR A 627 -27.22 -34.62 4.22
C THR A 627 -27.88 -34.43 2.87
N ALA A 628 -27.09 -34.36 1.80
CA ALA A 628 -27.57 -34.01 0.49
C ALA A 628 -28.41 -35.11 -0.17
N VAL A 629 -29.45 -34.67 -0.88
CA VAL A 629 -30.32 -35.52 -1.68
C VAL A 629 -30.41 -34.92 -3.08
N MET A 630 -30.34 -35.78 -4.10
CA MET A 630 -30.58 -35.37 -5.48
C MET A 630 -32.01 -34.84 -5.62
N ARG A 631 -32.15 -33.59 -6.07
CA ARG A 631 -33.44 -32.95 -6.34
C ARG A 631 -33.37 -32.15 -7.62
N THR A 632 -34.51 -32.05 -8.29
CA THR A 632 -34.68 -31.10 -9.39
C THR A 632 -34.95 -29.72 -8.82
N ILE A 633 -34.24 -28.70 -9.30
CA ILE A 633 -34.55 -27.32 -8.93
C ILE A 633 -35.89 -26.91 -9.54
N ASP A 634 -36.87 -26.63 -8.69
CA ASP A 634 -38.20 -26.17 -9.05
C ASP A 634 -38.37 -24.65 -8.86
N ASP A 635 -39.55 -24.14 -9.20
CA ASP A 635 -39.86 -22.71 -9.02
C ASP A 635 -39.91 -22.31 -7.53
N VAL A 636 -40.19 -23.24 -6.60
CA VAL A 636 -40.21 -22.94 -5.16
C VAL A 636 -38.79 -22.64 -4.67
N TRP A 637 -37.84 -23.52 -4.96
CA TRP A 637 -36.43 -23.29 -4.64
C TRP A 637 -35.93 -22.02 -5.31
N PHE A 638 -36.26 -21.83 -6.60
CA PHE A 638 -35.82 -20.65 -7.35
C PHE A 638 -36.37 -19.35 -6.76
N HIS A 639 -37.63 -19.34 -6.32
CA HIS A 639 -38.23 -18.21 -5.66
C HIS A 639 -37.52 -17.86 -4.35
N GLU A 640 -37.22 -18.86 -3.52
CA GLU A 640 -36.60 -18.68 -2.20
C GLU A 640 -35.12 -18.26 -2.27
N TRP A 641 -34.36 -18.84 -3.20
CA TRP A 641 -32.92 -18.64 -3.33
C TRP A 641 -32.55 -17.48 -4.26
N VAL A 642 -33.40 -17.14 -5.23
CA VAL A 642 -33.06 -16.11 -6.24
C VAL A 642 -34.04 -14.94 -6.25
N GLU A 643 -35.33 -15.18 -6.48
CA GLU A 643 -36.27 -14.08 -6.73
C GLU A 643 -36.51 -13.22 -5.48
N ARG A 644 -36.76 -13.86 -4.32
CA ARG A 644 -37.03 -13.16 -3.07
C ARG A 644 -35.82 -12.33 -2.58
N PRO A 645 -34.58 -12.85 -2.57
CA PRO A 645 -33.40 -12.03 -2.29
C PRO A 645 -33.18 -10.91 -3.32
N ALA A 646 -33.41 -11.15 -4.61
CA ALA A 646 -33.24 -10.15 -5.66
C ALA A 646 -34.25 -9.00 -5.55
N ALA A 647 -35.49 -9.30 -5.16
CA ALA A 647 -36.51 -8.28 -4.90
C ALA A 647 -36.07 -7.31 -3.78
N LYS A 648 -35.42 -7.80 -2.71
CA LYS A 648 -34.88 -6.94 -1.65
C LYS A 648 -33.87 -5.93 -2.19
N LEU A 649 -33.06 -6.33 -3.18
CA LEU A 649 -32.12 -5.41 -3.80
C LEU A 649 -32.86 -4.25 -4.45
N ALA A 650 -33.95 -4.49 -5.21
CA ALA A 650 -34.69 -3.44 -5.90
C ALA A 650 -35.14 -2.29 -5.00
N HIS A 651 -35.42 -2.56 -3.72
CA HIS A 651 -35.89 -1.58 -2.73
C HIS A 651 -34.79 -0.86 -1.94
N LEU A 652 -33.52 -1.20 -2.14
CA LEU A 652 -32.41 -0.49 -1.49
C LEU A 652 -32.32 0.99 -1.94
N GLY A 653 -32.49 1.91 -1.00
CA GLY A 653 -32.29 3.34 -1.21
C GLY A 653 -30.81 3.73 -1.27
N GLY A 654 -30.46 4.80 -2.01
CA GLY A 654 -29.09 5.31 -2.06
C GLY A 654 -28.17 4.70 -3.11
N SER A 655 -28.74 3.98 -4.09
CA SER A 655 -28.03 3.52 -5.29
C SER A 655 -27.56 4.70 -6.15
N THR A 656 -26.41 4.53 -6.80
CA THR A 656 -25.85 5.42 -7.81
C THR A 656 -26.38 5.14 -9.22
N MET A 657 -27.09 4.02 -9.40
CA MET A 657 -27.75 3.69 -10.66
C MET A 657 -29.15 4.31 -10.72
N SER A 658 -29.60 4.67 -11.92
CA SER A 658 -31.01 5.05 -12.10
C SER A 658 -31.92 3.85 -11.80
N ALA A 659 -33.09 4.10 -11.22
CA ALA A 659 -34.03 3.05 -10.81
C ALA A 659 -34.39 2.09 -11.96
N GLY A 660 -34.54 2.62 -13.18
CA GLY A 660 -34.80 1.82 -14.39
C GLY A 660 -33.62 0.95 -14.82
N ALA A 661 -32.39 1.48 -14.80
CA ALA A 661 -31.19 0.70 -15.14
C ALA A 661 -30.94 -0.41 -14.12
N ARG A 662 -31.15 -0.11 -12.84
CA ARG A 662 -31.01 -1.06 -11.74
C ARG A 662 -32.02 -2.20 -11.83
N ARG A 663 -33.29 -1.88 -12.10
CA ARG A 663 -34.35 -2.88 -12.30
C ARG A 663 -34.01 -3.84 -13.45
N ARG A 664 -33.62 -3.30 -14.61
CA ARG A 664 -33.21 -4.12 -15.77
C ARG A 664 -31.99 -5.01 -15.46
N ALA A 665 -31.02 -4.51 -14.71
CA ALA A 665 -29.85 -5.30 -14.32
C ALA A 665 -30.24 -6.46 -13.39
N ILE A 666 -31.16 -6.24 -12.45
CA ILE A 666 -31.69 -7.29 -11.55
C ILE A 666 -32.50 -8.31 -12.36
N GLU A 667 -33.38 -7.87 -13.26
CA GLU A 667 -34.15 -8.77 -14.14
C GLU A 667 -33.24 -9.65 -14.99
N ARG A 668 -32.16 -9.07 -15.56
CA ARG A 668 -31.14 -9.82 -16.29
C ARG A 668 -30.41 -10.82 -15.41
N PHE A 669 -29.99 -10.42 -14.21
CA PHE A 669 -29.36 -11.29 -13.24
C PHE A 669 -30.25 -12.51 -12.92
N VAL A 670 -31.52 -12.27 -12.59
CA VAL A 670 -32.50 -13.32 -12.30
C VAL A 670 -32.70 -14.23 -13.51
N ALA A 671 -32.79 -13.68 -14.72
CA ALA A 671 -32.91 -14.50 -15.94
C ALA A 671 -31.69 -15.39 -16.19
N GLN A 672 -30.47 -14.89 -15.93
CA GLN A 672 -29.24 -15.68 -16.04
C GLN A 672 -29.21 -16.83 -15.01
N GLN A 673 -29.59 -16.54 -13.76
CA GLN A 673 -29.71 -17.56 -12.71
C GLN A 673 -30.78 -18.60 -13.06
N ARG A 674 -31.93 -18.16 -13.62
CA ARG A 674 -33.02 -19.07 -14.04
C ARG A 674 -32.57 -20.04 -15.12
N ARG A 675 -31.85 -19.55 -16.13
CA ARG A 675 -31.30 -20.39 -17.22
C ARG A 675 -30.32 -21.44 -16.72
N TYR A 676 -29.57 -21.14 -15.66
CA TYR A 676 -28.64 -22.10 -15.09
C TYR A 676 -29.35 -23.07 -14.15
N TRP A 677 -30.06 -22.60 -13.13
CA TRP A 677 -30.53 -23.47 -12.04
C TRP A 677 -31.80 -24.26 -12.37
N LEU A 678 -32.81 -23.64 -12.98
CA LEU A 678 -34.16 -24.21 -13.07
C LEU A 678 -34.17 -25.50 -13.90
N GLY A 679 -34.78 -26.56 -13.36
CA GLY A 679 -34.90 -27.86 -14.02
C GLY A 679 -33.63 -28.73 -13.97
N ARG A 680 -32.51 -28.23 -13.41
CA ARG A 680 -31.31 -29.05 -13.21
C ARG A 680 -31.47 -30.00 -12.03
N GLN A 681 -30.89 -31.19 -12.16
CA GLN A 681 -30.71 -32.13 -11.06
C GLN A 681 -29.48 -31.73 -10.25
N VAL A 682 -29.66 -31.43 -8.96
CA VAL A 682 -28.59 -30.95 -8.08
C VAL A 682 -28.70 -31.63 -6.72
N ARG A 683 -27.57 -31.94 -6.09
CA ARG A 683 -27.50 -32.38 -4.69
C ARG A 683 -27.81 -31.18 -3.77
N LEU A 684 -28.97 -31.21 -3.12
CA LEU A 684 -29.38 -30.22 -2.14
C LEU A 684 -29.24 -30.78 -0.73
N GLY A 685 -28.51 -30.09 0.14
CA GLY A 685 -28.22 -30.52 1.50
C GLY A 685 -27.98 -29.35 2.45
N TRP A 686 -27.51 -29.65 3.66
CA TRP A 686 -27.21 -28.63 4.66
C TRP A 686 -26.02 -27.76 4.23
N CYS A 687 -26.18 -26.45 4.37
CA CYS A 687 -25.11 -25.46 4.37
C CYS A 687 -25.14 -24.63 5.65
N HIS A 688 -23.99 -24.07 6.00
CA HIS A 688 -23.81 -23.06 7.02
C HIS A 688 -24.43 -21.71 6.64
N GLY A 689 -24.36 -21.34 5.36
CA GLY A 689 -24.99 -20.13 4.80
C GLY A 689 -24.22 -18.83 5.03
N ASP A 690 -23.20 -18.83 5.91
CA ASP A 690 -22.36 -17.66 6.21
C ASP A 690 -20.96 -18.07 6.69
N LEU A 691 -20.27 -18.93 5.93
CA LEU A 691 -18.97 -19.49 6.30
C LEU A 691 -17.81 -18.49 6.11
N TRP A 692 -17.75 -17.46 6.94
CA TRP A 692 -16.65 -16.50 6.98
C TRP A 692 -15.54 -16.95 7.94
N PRO A 693 -14.29 -16.48 7.77
CA PRO A 693 -13.18 -16.80 8.69
C PRO A 693 -13.46 -16.46 10.16
N GLN A 694 -14.33 -15.48 10.44
CA GLN A 694 -14.76 -15.14 11.79
C GLN A 694 -15.70 -16.17 12.44
N ASN A 695 -16.22 -17.12 11.67
CA ASN A 695 -17.09 -18.20 12.15
C ASN A 695 -16.32 -19.51 12.30
N LEU A 696 -15.01 -19.50 12.01
CA LEU A 696 -14.11 -20.62 12.19
C LEU A 696 -13.30 -20.42 13.47
N ASN A 697 -13.16 -21.49 14.26
CA ASN A 697 -12.22 -21.55 15.37
C ASN A 697 -11.33 -22.78 15.23
N PHE A 698 -10.02 -22.62 15.39
CA PHE A 698 -9.03 -23.69 15.20
C PHE A 698 -8.39 -24.10 16.54
N ALA A 699 -8.15 -25.39 16.75
CA ALA A 699 -7.56 -25.90 17.98
C ALA A 699 -6.07 -25.53 18.07
N THR A 700 -5.60 -25.26 19.29
CA THR A 700 -4.17 -25.08 19.61
C THR A 700 -3.56 -26.44 19.96
N GLY A 701 -2.59 -26.93 19.18
CA GLY A 701 -1.91 -28.20 19.44
C GLY A 701 -0.45 -28.21 18.98
N GLU A 702 0.39 -29.08 19.57
CA GLU A 702 1.85 -29.19 19.35
C GLU A 702 2.27 -29.76 17.98
N GLY A 703 1.41 -29.68 16.95
CA GLY A 703 1.68 -30.18 15.61
C GLY A 703 1.41 -29.11 14.56
N HIS A 704 2.21 -29.08 13.50
CA HIS A 704 2.12 -28.12 12.38
C HIS A 704 0.84 -28.24 11.51
N ALA A 705 -0.16 -29.02 11.93
CA ALA A 705 -1.39 -29.24 11.17
C ALA A 705 -2.57 -28.52 11.83
N ALA A 706 -3.15 -27.55 11.13
CA ALA A 706 -4.36 -26.86 11.56
C ALA A 706 -5.50 -27.86 11.78
N ARG A 707 -6.23 -27.75 12.90
CA ARG A 707 -7.43 -28.55 13.18
C ARG A 707 -8.60 -27.63 13.47
N LEU A 708 -9.72 -27.83 12.80
CA LEU A 708 -10.94 -27.08 13.08
C LEU A 708 -11.52 -27.55 14.42
N ALA A 709 -11.71 -26.61 15.35
CA ALA A 709 -12.26 -26.85 16.68
C ALA A 709 -13.77 -26.63 16.71
N CYS A 710 -14.26 -25.56 16.10
CA CYS A 710 -15.68 -25.21 16.15
C CYS A 710 -16.11 -24.36 14.94
N LEU A 711 -17.38 -24.54 14.52
CA LEU A 711 -18.09 -23.73 13.54
C LEU A 711 -19.19 -22.92 14.26
N LEU A 712 -19.12 -21.60 14.19
CA LEU A 712 -20.01 -20.67 14.91
C LEU A 712 -21.03 -20.02 13.95
N GLU A 713 -22.12 -19.43 14.48
CA GLU A 713 -23.10 -18.65 13.70
C GLU A 713 -23.93 -19.45 12.67
N TRP A 714 -24.71 -20.42 13.16
CA TRP A 714 -25.62 -21.23 12.33
C TRP A 714 -26.97 -20.55 12.02
N GLY A 715 -27.11 -19.26 12.33
CA GLY A 715 -28.37 -18.52 12.11
C GLY A 715 -28.78 -18.41 10.65
N ASN A 716 -27.87 -18.55 9.68
CA ASN A 716 -28.19 -18.51 8.25
C ASN A 716 -28.16 -19.88 7.56
N ALA A 717 -28.05 -20.96 8.34
CA ALA A 717 -27.99 -22.31 7.81
C ALA A 717 -29.31 -22.71 7.13
N ARG A 718 -29.18 -23.54 6.09
CA ARG A 718 -30.30 -24.03 5.28
C ARG A 718 -30.06 -25.48 4.88
N SER A 719 -31.12 -26.28 4.82
CA SER A 719 -31.06 -27.72 4.50
C SER A 719 -31.19 -28.05 3.01
N ASN A 720 -31.42 -27.05 2.15
CA ASN A 720 -31.70 -27.20 0.73
C ASN A 720 -30.71 -26.44 -0.18
N ALA A 721 -29.46 -26.32 0.27
CA ALA A 721 -28.42 -25.57 -0.44
C ALA A 721 -27.70 -26.41 -1.49
N PRO A 722 -27.30 -25.80 -2.62
CA PRO A 722 -26.52 -26.49 -3.62
C PRO A 722 -25.11 -26.74 -3.09
N ARG A 723 -24.52 -27.85 -3.52
CA ARG A 723 -23.15 -28.22 -3.18
C ARG A 723 -22.18 -27.09 -3.50
N GLY A 724 -21.26 -26.81 -2.58
CA GLY A 724 -20.19 -25.82 -2.79
C GLY A 724 -20.55 -24.38 -2.45
N PHE A 725 -21.81 -24.09 -2.06
CA PHE A 725 -22.23 -22.74 -1.66
C PHE A 725 -21.33 -22.14 -0.57
N ASP A 726 -21.11 -22.87 0.53
CA ASP A 726 -20.26 -22.41 1.64
C ASP A 726 -18.77 -22.34 1.27
N GLY A 727 -18.28 -23.27 0.46
CA GLY A 727 -16.91 -23.23 -0.06
C GLY A 727 -16.68 -21.96 -0.89
N CYS A 728 -17.66 -21.60 -1.73
CA CYS A 728 -17.64 -20.34 -2.48
C CYS A 728 -17.74 -19.11 -1.56
N VAL A 729 -18.55 -19.14 -0.50
CA VAL A 729 -18.59 -18.06 0.51
C VAL A 729 -17.21 -17.85 1.14
N LEU A 730 -16.57 -18.94 1.57
CA LEU A 730 -15.25 -18.90 2.19
C LEU A 730 -14.18 -18.41 1.20
N ALA A 731 -14.22 -18.86 -0.06
CA ALA A 731 -13.26 -18.43 -1.09
C ALA A 731 -13.38 -16.93 -1.38
N VAL A 732 -14.61 -16.43 -1.51
CA VAL A 732 -14.87 -14.99 -1.67
C VAL A 732 -14.38 -14.21 -0.44
N ALA A 733 -14.67 -14.69 0.78
CA ALA A 733 -14.22 -14.06 2.01
C ALA A 733 -12.68 -14.03 2.12
N MET A 734 -12.00 -15.10 1.71
CA MET A 734 -10.55 -15.15 1.68
C MET A 734 -9.96 -14.18 0.67
N ARG A 735 -10.51 -14.09 -0.54
CA ARG A 735 -10.10 -13.08 -1.52
C ARG A 735 -10.31 -11.66 -0.99
N MET A 736 -11.42 -11.39 -0.30
CA MET A 736 -11.64 -10.09 0.35
C MET A 736 -10.60 -9.81 1.44
N MET A 737 -10.26 -10.81 2.26
CA MET A 737 -9.28 -10.66 3.33
C MET A 737 -7.85 -10.49 2.80
N THR A 738 -7.45 -11.21 1.76
CA THR A 738 -6.11 -11.13 1.18
C THR A 738 -5.94 -9.86 0.33
N SER A 739 -6.90 -9.54 -0.53
CA SER A 739 -6.84 -8.35 -1.39
C SER A 739 -7.22 -7.04 -0.69
N THR A 740 -7.87 -7.12 0.48
CA THR A 740 -8.54 -6.00 1.17
C THR A 740 -9.61 -5.28 0.33
N GLU A 741 -10.07 -5.91 -0.75
CA GLU A 741 -11.12 -5.37 -1.61
C GLU A 741 -12.53 -5.65 -1.05
N PRO A 742 -13.49 -4.76 -1.33
CA PRO A 742 -14.89 -4.99 -0.95
C PRO A 742 -15.50 -6.15 -1.75
N LEU A 743 -16.56 -6.76 -1.19
CA LEU A 743 -17.28 -7.90 -1.78
C LEU A 743 -17.59 -7.70 -3.27
N GLY A 744 -18.16 -6.55 -3.63
CA GLY A 744 -18.54 -6.31 -5.03
C GLY A 744 -17.38 -6.26 -6.02
N ALA A 745 -16.15 -5.98 -5.56
CA ALA A 745 -14.96 -6.02 -6.40
C ALA A 745 -14.51 -7.45 -6.68
N VAL A 746 -14.46 -8.29 -5.64
CA VAL A 746 -14.12 -9.71 -5.76
C VAL A 746 -15.14 -10.45 -6.62
N ILE A 747 -16.44 -10.18 -6.41
CA ILE A 747 -17.52 -10.76 -7.22
C ILE A 747 -17.45 -10.28 -8.66
N ALA A 748 -17.21 -8.99 -8.89
CA ALA A 748 -17.02 -8.42 -10.22
C ALA A 748 -15.95 -9.16 -11.03
N ASP A 749 -14.79 -9.38 -10.42
CA ASP A 749 -13.65 -10.02 -11.07
C ASP A 749 -13.93 -11.52 -11.35
N LEU A 750 -14.59 -12.21 -10.42
CA LEU A 750 -15.02 -13.60 -10.59
C LEU A 750 -16.10 -13.76 -11.68
N LEU A 751 -17.04 -12.82 -11.79
CA LEU A 751 -18.02 -12.84 -12.87
C LEU A 751 -17.39 -12.53 -14.23
N TRP A 752 -16.31 -11.76 -14.28
CA TRP A 752 -15.62 -11.44 -15.53
C TRP A 752 -14.73 -12.58 -16.02
N ALA A 753 -13.81 -13.07 -15.18
CA ALA A 753 -12.83 -14.08 -15.55
C ALA A 753 -13.32 -15.52 -15.35
N SER A 754 -14.21 -15.74 -14.39
CA SER A 754 -14.84 -17.04 -14.08
C SER A 754 -13.84 -18.16 -13.86
N GLN A 755 -12.83 -17.90 -13.03
CA GLN A 755 -11.79 -18.87 -12.69
C GLN A 755 -11.28 -18.68 -11.26
N TRP A 756 -11.04 -19.80 -10.59
CA TRP A 756 -10.31 -19.88 -9.34
C TRP A 756 -8.80 -20.02 -9.59
N GLY A 757 -7.97 -19.66 -8.61
CA GLY A 757 -6.54 -19.96 -8.64
C GLY A 757 -6.26 -21.46 -8.41
N ASP A 758 -5.06 -21.92 -8.73
CA ASP A 758 -4.66 -23.32 -8.52
C ASP A 758 -4.81 -23.75 -7.05
N ASP A 759 -4.29 -22.93 -6.13
CA ASP A 759 -4.37 -23.19 -4.68
C ASP A 759 -5.82 -23.21 -4.16
N GLU A 760 -6.70 -22.39 -4.75
CA GLU A 760 -8.12 -22.30 -4.39
C GLU A 760 -8.88 -23.54 -4.88
N ARG A 761 -8.63 -23.97 -6.12
CA ARG A 761 -9.21 -25.20 -6.68
C ARG A 761 -8.90 -26.41 -5.82
N GLN A 762 -7.68 -26.51 -5.30
CA GLN A 762 -7.23 -27.66 -4.52
C GLN A 762 -8.16 -27.94 -3.32
N TRP A 763 -8.53 -26.91 -2.54
CA TRP A 763 -9.40 -27.10 -1.39
C TRP A 763 -10.89 -26.95 -1.70
N LEU A 764 -11.26 -26.22 -2.76
CA LEU A 764 -12.65 -26.16 -3.24
C LEU A 764 -13.13 -27.51 -3.80
N GLY A 765 -12.23 -28.27 -4.43
CA GLY A 765 -12.49 -29.60 -4.97
C GLY A 765 -12.50 -30.72 -3.92
N ASN A 766 -12.16 -30.44 -2.66
CA ASN A 766 -12.11 -31.46 -1.61
C ASN A 766 -13.48 -32.12 -1.40
N GLY A 767 -13.50 -33.45 -1.50
CA GLY A 767 -14.70 -34.29 -1.39
C GLY A 767 -15.49 -34.45 -2.68
N SER A 768 -15.08 -33.85 -3.81
CA SER A 768 -15.72 -34.06 -5.12
C SER A 768 -15.32 -35.40 -5.72
N ASP A 769 -16.25 -36.35 -5.77
CA ASP A 769 -16.08 -37.62 -6.52
C ASP A 769 -16.28 -37.39 -8.02
N GLY A 770 -15.68 -36.33 -8.59
CA GLY A 770 -15.62 -36.02 -10.02
C GLY A 770 -16.93 -35.65 -10.76
N GLU A 771 -18.11 -36.03 -10.27
CA GLU A 771 -19.37 -35.89 -11.03
C GLU A 771 -20.10 -34.52 -10.88
N ASP A 772 -19.73 -33.68 -9.90
CA ASP A 772 -20.44 -32.43 -9.55
C ASP A 772 -19.48 -31.25 -9.25
N ASP A 773 -18.31 -31.19 -9.91
CA ASP A 773 -17.34 -30.11 -9.66
C ASP A 773 -17.72 -28.80 -10.37
N TRP A 774 -18.36 -27.90 -9.62
CA TRP A 774 -18.72 -26.56 -10.09
C TRP A 774 -17.52 -25.61 -10.22
N SER A 775 -16.36 -25.96 -9.64
CA SER A 775 -15.21 -25.05 -9.51
C SER A 775 -14.34 -24.98 -10.78
N ASP A 776 -14.55 -25.87 -11.75
CA ASP A 776 -13.83 -25.91 -13.03
C ASP A 776 -14.66 -25.44 -14.24
N ASP A 777 -16.00 -25.35 -14.13
CA ASP A 777 -16.87 -24.82 -15.18
C ASP A 777 -17.15 -23.33 -14.99
N GLY A 778 -16.67 -22.49 -15.91
CA GLY A 778 -16.91 -21.04 -15.90
C GLY A 778 -18.39 -20.64 -15.81
N THR A 779 -19.30 -21.44 -16.37
CA THR A 779 -20.75 -21.17 -16.27
C THR A 779 -21.27 -21.46 -14.87
N ALA A 780 -20.87 -22.60 -14.29
CA ALA A 780 -21.18 -22.98 -12.92
C ALA A 780 -20.62 -21.98 -11.90
N ILE A 781 -19.37 -21.54 -12.09
CA ILE A 781 -18.73 -20.51 -11.27
C ILE A 781 -19.55 -19.22 -11.30
N ARG A 782 -19.97 -18.73 -12.47
CA ARG A 782 -20.79 -17.50 -12.56
C ARG A 782 -22.11 -17.65 -11.82
N ALA A 783 -22.79 -18.79 -11.96
CA ALA A 783 -24.04 -19.05 -11.28
C ALA A 783 -23.86 -19.10 -9.75
N MET A 784 -22.88 -19.86 -9.27
CA MET A 784 -22.58 -20.02 -7.84
C MET A 784 -22.12 -18.71 -7.19
N VAL A 785 -21.15 -18.01 -7.80
CA VAL A 785 -20.65 -16.71 -7.32
C VAL A 785 -21.77 -15.67 -7.30
N GLY A 786 -22.64 -15.66 -8.33
CA GLY A 786 -23.81 -14.79 -8.36
C GLY A 786 -24.80 -15.10 -7.24
N LEU A 787 -25.04 -16.39 -6.96
CA LEU A 787 -25.92 -16.83 -5.87
C LEU A 787 -25.36 -16.41 -4.50
N VAL A 788 -24.07 -16.66 -4.25
CA VAL A 788 -23.37 -16.23 -3.02
C VAL A 788 -23.44 -14.72 -2.84
N TRP A 789 -23.12 -13.95 -3.88
CA TRP A 789 -23.23 -12.48 -3.85
C TRP A 789 -24.63 -12.02 -3.45
N LEU A 790 -25.66 -12.59 -4.09
CA LEU A 790 -27.04 -12.22 -3.86
C LEU A 790 -27.44 -12.43 -2.39
N HIS A 791 -27.12 -13.60 -1.84
CA HIS A 791 -27.40 -13.90 -0.44
C HIS A 791 -26.65 -12.96 0.50
N GLN A 792 -25.33 -12.82 0.32
CA GLN A 792 -24.48 -11.97 1.18
C GLN A 792 -24.92 -10.50 1.19
N VAL A 793 -25.32 -9.95 0.04
CA VAL A 793 -25.85 -8.58 -0.03
C VAL A 793 -27.25 -8.50 0.58
N SER A 794 -28.13 -9.47 0.30
CA SER A 794 -29.52 -9.46 0.76
C SER A 794 -29.64 -9.61 2.28
N GLU A 795 -28.72 -10.35 2.91
CA GLU A 795 -28.65 -10.50 4.37
C GLU A 795 -28.21 -9.19 5.03
N ARG A 796 -27.12 -8.59 4.54
CA ARG A 796 -26.67 -7.27 5.04
C ARG A 796 -27.71 -6.17 4.84
N ALA A 797 -28.50 -6.23 3.78
CA ALA A 797 -29.57 -5.29 3.47
C ALA A 797 -30.72 -5.27 4.50
N ARG A 798 -30.88 -6.30 5.34
CA ARG A 798 -31.98 -6.40 6.31
C ARG A 798 -31.96 -5.32 7.41
N ARG A 799 -30.80 -4.69 7.69
CA ARG A 799 -30.69 -3.54 8.62
C ARG A 799 -29.84 -2.39 8.08
N PRO A 800 -30.46 -1.41 7.39
CA PRO A 800 -29.74 -0.26 6.84
C PRO A 800 -29.07 0.65 7.89
N GLY A 801 -29.61 0.71 9.11
CA GLY A 801 -29.23 1.71 10.13
C GLY A 801 -28.01 1.36 11.01
N GLN A 802 -27.70 0.08 11.20
CA GLN A 802 -26.60 -0.39 12.10
C GLN A 802 -25.46 -1.09 11.34
N ALA A 803 -25.69 -1.64 10.14
CA ALA A 803 -24.75 -2.52 9.45
C ALA A 803 -23.79 -1.83 8.45
N GLY A 804 -23.67 -0.51 8.48
CA GLY A 804 -22.77 0.21 7.56
C GLY A 804 -23.21 0.21 6.09
N VAL A 805 -24.47 -0.13 5.80
CA VAL A 805 -25.12 -0.09 4.47
C VAL A 805 -25.45 1.37 4.10
N GLY A 806 -24.40 2.15 3.84
CA GLY A 806 -24.52 3.51 3.29
C GLY A 806 -24.45 3.52 1.77
N ARG A 807 -24.64 4.71 1.16
CA ARG A 807 -24.54 4.91 -0.30
C ARG A 807 -23.24 4.34 -0.89
N LEU A 808 -22.11 4.52 -0.20
CA LEU A 808 -20.81 3.99 -0.63
C LEU A 808 -20.76 2.45 -0.62
N TRP A 809 -21.37 1.81 0.39
CA TRP A 809 -21.44 0.35 0.46
C TRP A 809 -22.30 -0.21 -0.68
N ILE A 810 -23.44 0.43 -0.97
CA ILE A 810 -24.33 0.04 -2.07
C ILE A 810 -23.63 0.21 -3.42
N ALA A 811 -22.96 1.35 -3.63
CA ALA A 811 -22.22 1.62 -4.85
C ALA A 811 -21.10 0.58 -5.07
N SER A 812 -20.37 0.23 -4.00
CA SER A 812 -19.23 -0.68 -4.04
C SER A 812 -19.62 -2.16 -4.19
N ASN A 813 -20.68 -2.60 -3.50
CA ASN A 813 -21.04 -4.02 -3.38
C ASN A 813 -22.23 -4.46 -4.23
N VAL A 814 -23.11 -3.53 -4.61
CA VAL A 814 -24.35 -3.84 -5.34
C VAL A 814 -24.31 -3.28 -6.75
N ASP A 815 -24.18 -1.96 -6.88
CA ASP A 815 -24.25 -1.29 -8.18
C ASP A 815 -23.10 -1.72 -9.09
N ARG A 816 -21.89 -1.92 -8.52
CA ARG A 816 -20.72 -2.41 -9.28
C ARG A 816 -20.99 -3.76 -9.95
N VAL A 817 -21.54 -4.72 -9.20
CA VAL A 817 -21.85 -6.06 -9.72
C VAL A 817 -22.98 -5.99 -10.75
N LEU A 818 -24.05 -5.23 -10.47
CA LEU A 818 -25.16 -5.06 -11.39
C LEU A 818 -24.74 -4.42 -12.73
N ARG A 819 -23.76 -3.51 -12.73
CA ARG A 819 -23.21 -2.97 -13.99
C ARG A 819 -22.52 -4.04 -14.83
N ILE A 820 -21.77 -4.95 -14.22
CA ILE A 820 -21.10 -6.05 -14.93
C ILE A 820 -22.12 -7.04 -15.50
N VAL A 821 -23.14 -7.37 -14.71
CA VAL A 821 -24.26 -8.19 -15.19
C VAL A 821 -24.97 -7.51 -16.36
N SER A 822 -25.11 -6.17 -16.33
CA SER A 822 -25.76 -5.43 -17.40
C SER A 822 -25.00 -5.42 -18.74
N THR A 823 -23.70 -5.73 -18.74
CA THR A 823 -22.83 -5.79 -19.92
C THR A 823 -22.43 -7.21 -20.30
N ASP A 824 -23.22 -8.24 -19.92
CA ASP A 824 -22.92 -9.67 -20.16
C ASP A 824 -21.49 -10.08 -19.73
N GLY A 825 -21.04 -9.57 -18.57
CA GLY A 825 -19.69 -9.88 -18.07
C GLY A 825 -18.56 -9.39 -18.98
N GLY A 826 -18.84 -8.41 -19.84
CA GLY A 826 -17.84 -7.82 -20.73
C GLY A 826 -17.72 -8.42 -22.11
N ALA A 827 -18.62 -9.35 -22.48
CA ALA A 827 -18.69 -9.86 -23.84
C ALA A 827 -19.22 -8.75 -24.77
N VAL A 828 -18.29 -7.99 -25.33
CA VAL A 828 -18.43 -7.32 -26.64
C VAL A 828 -17.43 -7.94 -27.57
#